data_AF-A0A9W8SDC7-F1
#
_entry.id   AF-A0A9W8SDC7-F1
#
_cell.length_a   1.000
_cell.length_b   1.000
_cell.length_c   1.000
_cell.angle_alpha   90.00
_cell.angle_beta   90.00
_cell.angle_gamma   90.00
#
_symmetry.space_group_name_H-M   'P 1'
#
loop_
_entity.id
_entity.type
_entity.pdbx_description
1 polymer ?
#
loop_
_entity_poly.entity_id
_entity_poly.type
_entity_poly.pdbx_seq_one_letter_code
_entity_poly.pdbx_strand_id
1 'polypeptide(L)'
;MSSMDSLKVEEDVYDVLVIGAGPCGLAISARLHEHTPAALFTDEEHRRFHWISKYGNKMSLKHVRSGKITTPKNDKKPQYKMLVLDADSDDWMGRWKRLFKTYDISHLRSHMLWHIDPRDRDALLSHAYFNGREDELVEMRNCVGKEVSKHGRKKSSGQRACGRRQEARVDINVRERNDYYNPSIALFCDHCETVAARYNLGPDLIRKEALQHLDYSEVKGISIDGEKLFTVTSDKVRRYARTVVLAVGPANIAKIPRIPSMPEGEELPQACHSMHIGEFPDPIVKNRIAARQQTNVLVVGGGLTSAQLTDLAIRKGVTKVWHIMRGPMRIKHFDVSLEWMGKFKNAKQAQFYYADSDDERIEMIKEARGGGSLTPTYHKRLKKHIANKKLDWFTETSLVDAKFDQGSGTWKVQTNPPIENLPAMDYMYFATGIQTDFSSLPYLSTILEKHPIEGRGGFPCINNDLMWNDDVPLFMMGRLAALRLGPAAPNLGGAQAGAERVAWAIEDRVPRPGEEKGVEDHKKGARKVKCDETWPKCKRCTTTGRTCDGYRAPPAGSFSWDVLLRAAQPRLIPVTNADEVRSLSYFHHAVAPILSGPFDSSFWTYFVAQMTHSEPAARHAVLAISSLYESFEPSCSNQPRVDRFAIVHYNQAISLLVHDPKPSIDNVLLVCVLFICIEFLRGNREAAISHASHGVRLLNAAGHNSRLSTTFSQMSIFPLFFIKEGNEFPLLARNGSTDEKSPIFFNMSEAQHALDHLCIRTLRLIRAGNPYRFDAAQETPPPEMYEARHQAMKDLEAWDEAFKKFQATRLAADRADTASLALLTRQKLTKIWCSECLEKGEMGYDALKSDFVKIVGYARKAAQNLKARRMTPAKFMFDTGFNPMLHFIVKKCRFLRLRLEALHLLRTLASERESLWDASLMYDVSRRIIEVEHDIDVLGDFDPDDETMPPDEKRVRGFYFKEGEETPLWDTSAEIIYFVVSNPEGGVAVRKDFLKRDGDFHCQQRIHRHSLW
;
A
#
# COMPACT_ATOMS: atom_id res chain seq x y z
N MET A 1 41.35 -24.28 0.88
CA MET A 1 40.97 -24.05 2.29
C MET A 1 42.09 -23.31 3.03
N SER A 2 42.41 -22.05 2.66
CA SER A 2 43.46 -21.26 3.36
C SER A 2 43.23 -19.74 3.33
N SER A 3 41.97 -19.28 3.30
CA SER A 3 41.67 -17.83 3.43
C SER A 3 40.40 -17.49 4.23
N MET A 4 39.77 -18.47 4.89
CA MET A 4 38.51 -18.24 5.62
C MET A 4 38.70 -17.71 7.06
N ASP A 5 39.92 -17.62 7.58
CA ASP A 5 40.18 -17.30 9.00
C ASP A 5 40.27 -15.80 9.33
N SER A 6 39.95 -14.90 8.38
CA SER A 6 39.92 -13.44 8.63
C SER A 6 38.62 -12.76 8.20
N LEU A 7 37.53 -13.51 8.01
CA LEU A 7 36.21 -12.94 7.69
C LEU A 7 35.60 -12.27 8.93
N LYS A 8 35.17 -11.02 8.79
CA LYS A 8 34.44 -10.30 9.86
C LYS A 8 33.17 -11.07 10.21
N VAL A 9 32.90 -11.25 11.50
CA VAL A 9 31.67 -11.88 12.00
C VAL A 9 30.81 -10.79 12.65
N GLU A 10 29.54 -10.72 12.25
CA GLU A 10 28.52 -9.95 12.98
C GLU A 10 27.66 -10.94 13.76
N GLU A 11 27.65 -10.81 15.08
CA GLU A 11 26.95 -11.73 16.00
C GLU A 11 25.45 -11.45 16.09
N ASP A 12 25.01 -10.30 15.58
CA ASP A 12 23.61 -9.91 15.49
C ASP A 12 22.79 -10.88 14.63
N VAL A 13 21.65 -11.32 15.17
CA VAL A 13 20.69 -12.17 14.44
C VAL A 13 19.65 -11.31 13.74
N TYR A 14 19.54 -11.46 12.42
CA TYR A 14 18.50 -10.84 11.61
C TYR A 14 17.24 -11.71 11.59
N ASP A 15 16.05 -11.10 11.54
CA ASP A 15 14.80 -11.85 11.36
C ASP A 15 14.68 -12.35 9.92
N VAL A 16 15.04 -11.49 8.96
CA VAL A 16 14.92 -11.76 7.53
C VAL A 16 16.17 -11.27 6.80
N LEU A 17 16.83 -12.16 6.08
CA LEU A 17 17.92 -11.82 5.17
C LEU A 17 17.51 -12.09 3.71
N VAL A 18 17.46 -11.06 2.87
CA VAL A 18 17.08 -11.18 1.46
C VAL A 18 18.34 -11.18 0.59
N ILE A 19 18.47 -12.17 -0.29
CA ILE A 19 19.60 -12.29 -1.23
C ILE A 19 19.12 -11.87 -2.62
N GLY A 20 19.53 -10.68 -3.04
CA GLY A 20 19.22 -10.03 -4.31
C GLY A 20 18.38 -8.77 -4.13
N ALA A 21 18.89 -7.63 -4.61
CA ALA A 21 18.24 -6.32 -4.61
C ALA A 21 17.54 -6.00 -5.94
N GLY A 22 17.12 -7.03 -6.68
CA GLY A 22 16.32 -6.89 -7.91
C GLY A 22 14.81 -6.72 -7.63
N PRO A 23 13.96 -6.86 -8.66
CA PRO A 23 12.52 -6.68 -8.51
C PRO A 23 11.88 -7.61 -7.47
N CYS A 24 12.32 -8.87 -7.38
CA CYS A 24 11.83 -9.81 -6.38
C CYS A 24 12.21 -9.40 -4.96
N GLY A 25 13.44 -8.89 -4.76
CA GLY A 25 13.92 -8.43 -3.46
C GLY A 25 13.15 -7.20 -2.99
N LEU A 26 12.98 -6.21 -3.86
CA LEU A 26 12.21 -5.02 -3.53
C LEU A 26 10.75 -5.35 -3.23
N ALA A 27 10.13 -6.24 -4.02
CA ALA A 27 8.74 -6.66 -3.79
C ALA A 27 8.54 -7.33 -2.41
N ILE A 28 9.42 -8.26 -1.99
CA ILE A 28 9.30 -8.89 -0.68
C ILE A 28 9.62 -7.93 0.47
N SER A 29 10.65 -7.09 0.32
CA SER A 29 10.98 -6.09 1.33
C SER A 29 9.85 -5.09 1.52
N ALA A 30 9.25 -4.59 0.44
CA ALA A 30 8.07 -3.72 0.50
C ALA A 30 6.87 -4.47 1.11
N ARG A 31 6.62 -5.71 0.69
CA ARG A 31 5.48 -6.48 1.18
C ARG A 31 5.58 -6.81 2.66
N LEU A 32 6.77 -7.08 3.21
CA LEU A 32 6.95 -7.30 4.64
C LEU A 32 6.66 -6.05 5.50
N HIS A 33 6.81 -4.85 4.92
CA HIS A 33 6.48 -3.59 5.57
C HIS A 33 5.04 -3.13 5.29
N GLU A 34 4.35 -3.73 4.31
CA GLU A 34 2.95 -3.41 4.00
C GLU A 34 1.99 -4.23 4.89
N HIS A 35 1.31 -3.50 5.78
CA HIS A 35 0.33 -4.05 6.72
C HIS A 35 -0.97 -4.45 6.03
N THR A 36 -1.36 -3.73 4.97
CA THR A 36 -2.63 -3.85 4.27
C THR A 36 -2.40 -3.96 2.76
N PRO A 37 -1.87 -5.09 2.26
CA PRO A 37 -1.57 -5.26 0.84
C PRO A 37 -2.85 -5.37 0.00
N ALA A 38 -2.78 -4.89 -1.23
CA ALA A 38 -3.83 -5.09 -2.23
C ALA A 38 -4.11 -6.59 -2.41
N ALA A 39 -5.39 -6.94 -2.57
CA ALA A 39 -5.79 -8.31 -2.82
C ALA A 39 -5.37 -8.72 -4.24
N LEU A 40 -4.28 -9.49 -4.35
CA LEU A 40 -3.83 -10.05 -5.64
C LEU A 40 -4.73 -11.19 -6.13
N PHE A 41 -5.44 -11.83 -5.21
CA PHE A 41 -6.38 -12.92 -5.46
C PHE A 41 -7.79 -12.49 -5.08
N THR A 42 -8.77 -12.99 -5.80
CA THR A 42 -10.19 -12.78 -5.52
C THR A 42 -10.64 -13.65 -4.34
N ASP A 43 -11.71 -13.27 -3.62
CA ASP A 43 -12.28 -14.07 -2.51
C ASP A 43 -12.65 -15.50 -2.92
N GLU A 44 -12.94 -15.70 -4.20
CA GLU A 44 -13.24 -17.00 -4.77
C GLU A 44 -11.96 -17.83 -4.98
N GLU A 45 -10.86 -17.22 -5.43
CA GLU A 45 -9.55 -17.88 -5.51
C GLU A 45 -9.01 -18.28 -4.14
N HIS A 46 -9.20 -17.43 -3.13
CA HIS A 46 -8.85 -17.74 -1.74
C HIS A 46 -9.56 -18.99 -1.20
N ARG A 47 -10.83 -19.18 -1.58
CA ARG A 47 -11.62 -20.35 -1.18
C ARG A 47 -11.29 -21.60 -2.00
N ARG A 48 -10.81 -21.44 -3.24
CA ARG A 48 -10.47 -22.55 -4.14
C ARG A 48 -9.10 -23.15 -3.82
N PHE A 49 -8.07 -22.32 -3.69
CA PHE A 49 -6.71 -22.82 -3.59
C PHE A 49 -6.35 -23.17 -2.14
N HIS A 50 -6.11 -24.46 -1.88
CA HIS A 50 -5.81 -24.99 -0.54
C HIS A 50 -4.59 -24.33 0.12
N TRP A 51 -3.62 -23.86 -0.68
CA TRP A 51 -2.47 -23.15 -0.13
C TRP A 51 -2.81 -21.72 0.32
N ILE A 52 -3.82 -21.08 -0.30
CA ILE A 52 -4.31 -19.76 0.14
C ILE A 52 -5.21 -19.90 1.36
N SER A 53 -6.01 -20.97 1.42
CA SER A 53 -6.96 -21.17 2.52
C SER A 53 -6.28 -21.29 3.89
N LYS A 54 -5.02 -21.76 3.94
CA LYS A 54 -4.15 -21.73 5.14
C LYS A 54 -4.12 -20.33 5.79
N TYR A 55 -4.10 -19.28 4.97
CA TYR A 55 -4.03 -17.88 5.41
C TYR A 55 -5.38 -17.15 5.33
N GLY A 56 -6.48 -17.87 5.03
CA GLY A 56 -7.80 -17.26 4.84
C GLY A 56 -8.32 -16.48 6.06
N ASN A 57 -7.85 -16.81 7.26
CA ASN A 57 -8.18 -16.09 8.50
C ASN A 57 -7.39 -14.78 8.68
N LYS A 58 -6.34 -14.54 7.88
CA LYS A 58 -5.52 -13.32 7.88
C LYS A 58 -6.01 -12.27 6.88
N MET A 59 -7.10 -12.53 6.17
CA MET A 59 -7.66 -11.62 5.16
C MET A 59 -9.17 -11.49 5.32
N SER A 60 -9.72 -10.37 4.84
CA SER A 60 -11.16 -10.16 4.85
C SER A 60 -11.81 -10.98 3.74
N LEU A 61 -12.56 -12.02 4.08
CA LEU A 61 -13.24 -12.89 3.10
C LEU A 61 -14.76 -12.67 3.11
N LYS A 62 -15.36 -12.33 1.97
CA LYS A 62 -16.83 -12.22 1.82
C LYS A 62 -17.44 -13.59 1.50
N HIS A 63 -18.30 -14.09 2.38
CA HIS A 63 -19.06 -15.32 2.15
C HIS A 63 -20.21 -15.06 1.15
N VAL A 64 -20.08 -15.58 -0.07
CA VAL A 64 -21.00 -15.30 -1.21
C VAL A 64 -22.48 -15.63 -0.92
N ARG A 65 -22.78 -16.62 -0.08
CA ARG A 65 -24.17 -17.00 0.25
C ARG A 65 -24.77 -16.24 1.43
N SER A 66 -23.97 -15.88 2.43
CA SER A 66 -24.46 -15.21 3.64
C SER A 66 -24.19 -13.71 3.65
N GLY A 67 -23.39 -13.19 2.71
CA GLY A 67 -22.91 -11.81 2.70
C GLY A 67 -21.92 -11.48 3.83
N LYS A 68 -21.75 -12.37 4.81
CA LYS A 68 -20.91 -12.20 6.00
C LYS A 68 -19.44 -12.06 5.57
N ILE A 69 -18.78 -10.99 6.03
CA ILE A 69 -17.34 -10.80 5.83
C ILE A 69 -16.64 -11.29 7.09
N THR A 70 -15.75 -12.27 6.95
CA THR A 70 -14.86 -12.69 8.03
C THR A 70 -13.66 -11.77 8.00
N THR A 71 -13.55 -10.85 8.95
CA THR A 71 -12.39 -9.96 9.07
C THR A 71 -11.26 -10.64 9.85
N PRO A 72 -9.99 -10.43 9.46
CA PRO A 72 -8.87 -10.90 10.25
C PRO A 72 -8.84 -10.19 11.59
N LYS A 73 -8.32 -10.87 12.62
CA LYS A 73 -7.98 -10.20 13.88
C LYS A 73 -6.95 -9.11 13.57
N ASN A 74 -7.13 -7.94 14.16
CA ASN A 74 -6.27 -6.78 13.95
C ASN A 74 -4.93 -6.98 14.69
N ASP A 75 -4.19 -8.00 14.28
CA ASP A 75 -2.92 -8.37 14.87
C ASP A 75 -1.81 -7.53 14.23
N LYS A 76 -1.07 -6.79 15.04
CA LYS A 76 0.11 -6.05 14.57
C LYS A 76 1.11 -7.01 13.93
N LYS A 77 1.54 -6.71 12.71
CA LYS A 77 2.67 -7.43 12.09
C LYS A 77 3.97 -7.12 12.83
N PRO A 78 4.91 -8.08 12.91
CA PRO A 78 6.23 -7.84 13.48
C PRO A 78 6.96 -6.74 12.71
N GLN A 79 7.74 -5.90 13.40
CA GLN A 79 8.82 -5.17 12.76
C GLN A 79 10.01 -6.12 12.64
N TYR A 80 10.56 -6.26 11.42
CA TYR A 80 11.63 -7.20 11.14
C TYR A 80 12.99 -6.50 11.15
N LYS A 81 13.97 -7.05 11.88
CA LYS A 81 15.37 -6.75 11.66
C LYS A 81 15.81 -7.38 10.33
N MET A 82 15.82 -6.58 9.28
CA MET A 82 16.04 -7.02 7.90
C MET A 82 17.40 -6.55 7.35
N LEU A 83 17.97 -7.32 6.43
CA LEU A 83 19.10 -6.91 5.59
C LEU A 83 18.96 -7.48 4.18
N VAL A 84 19.44 -6.74 3.17
CA VAL A 84 19.47 -7.19 1.77
C VAL A 84 20.92 -7.25 1.27
N LEU A 85 21.32 -8.38 0.69
CA LEU A 85 22.64 -8.56 0.07
C LEU A 85 22.49 -8.64 -1.45
N ASP A 86 23.28 -7.88 -2.20
CA ASP A 86 23.32 -7.97 -3.65
C ASP A 86 24.76 -7.97 -4.17
N ALA A 87 25.07 -8.89 -5.09
CA ALA A 87 26.43 -9.06 -5.58
C ALA A 87 26.88 -7.91 -6.50
N ASP A 88 25.94 -7.22 -7.14
CA ASP A 88 26.22 -6.23 -8.18
C ASP A 88 26.20 -4.79 -7.66
N SER A 89 25.41 -4.49 -6.64
CA SER A 89 25.03 -3.12 -6.24
C SER A 89 24.75 -2.97 -4.74
N ASP A 90 24.93 -1.77 -4.21
CA ASP A 90 24.42 -1.32 -2.91
C ASP A 90 23.13 -0.48 -3.04
N ASP A 91 22.59 -0.36 -4.26
CA ASP A 91 21.30 0.27 -4.56
C ASP A 91 20.29 -0.75 -5.15
N TRP A 92 19.00 -0.49 -4.93
CA TRP A 92 17.90 -1.24 -5.53
C TRP A 92 17.98 -1.23 -7.05
N MET A 93 17.65 -2.37 -7.65
CA MET A 93 17.58 -2.54 -9.09
C MET A 93 18.92 -2.31 -9.81
N GLY A 94 20.07 -2.32 -9.12
CA GLY A 94 21.36 -1.95 -9.73
C GLY A 94 21.75 -2.77 -10.97
N ARG A 95 21.78 -4.11 -10.87
CA ARG A 95 22.04 -4.98 -12.05
C ARG A 95 21.01 -4.76 -13.15
N TRP A 96 19.75 -4.56 -12.77
CA TRP A 96 18.64 -4.36 -13.70
C TRP A 96 18.81 -3.04 -14.47
N LYS A 97 19.04 -1.92 -13.77
CA LYS A 97 19.33 -0.59 -14.34
C LYS A 97 20.53 -0.66 -15.29
N ARG A 98 21.61 -1.34 -14.87
CA ARG A 98 22.82 -1.57 -15.70
C ARG A 98 22.49 -2.30 -17.01
N LEU A 99 21.82 -3.44 -16.94
CA LEU A 99 21.49 -4.23 -18.14
C LEU A 99 20.58 -3.46 -19.09
N PHE A 100 19.55 -2.78 -18.58
CA PHE A 100 18.64 -1.98 -19.41
C PHE A 100 19.37 -0.85 -20.15
N LYS A 101 20.34 -0.20 -19.47
CA LYS A 101 21.23 0.79 -20.10
C LYS A 101 22.13 0.15 -21.16
N THR A 102 22.75 -1.00 -20.88
CA THR A 102 23.63 -1.71 -21.84
C THR A 102 22.90 -2.08 -23.13
N TYR A 103 21.65 -2.53 -23.03
CA TYR A 103 20.84 -2.94 -24.18
C TYR A 103 20.06 -1.78 -24.84
N ASP A 104 20.17 -0.56 -24.31
CA ASP A 104 19.42 0.63 -24.77
C ASP A 104 17.92 0.32 -24.92
N ILE A 105 17.37 -0.32 -23.89
CA ILE A 105 15.94 -0.57 -23.77
C ILE A 105 15.32 0.74 -23.29
N SER A 106 14.14 1.11 -23.81
CA SER A 106 13.43 2.33 -23.39
C SER A 106 12.16 2.06 -22.59
N HIS A 107 11.50 0.93 -22.86
CA HIS A 107 10.22 0.57 -22.26
C HIS A 107 10.23 -0.88 -21.80
N LEU A 108 9.46 -1.17 -20.76
CA LEU A 108 9.29 -2.54 -20.29
C LEU A 108 8.54 -3.41 -21.32
N ARG A 109 8.76 -4.72 -21.24
CA ARG A 109 7.88 -5.71 -21.89
C ARG A 109 6.60 -5.96 -21.07
N SER A 110 6.69 -5.79 -19.75
CA SER A 110 5.59 -5.98 -18.82
C SER A 110 4.57 -4.85 -18.94
N HIS A 111 3.31 -5.19 -18.66
CA HIS A 111 2.20 -4.26 -18.65
C HIS A 111 2.02 -3.63 -17.26
N MET A 112 1.17 -2.61 -17.12
CA MET A 112 1.12 -1.73 -15.94
C MET A 112 0.78 -2.44 -14.63
N LEU A 113 -0.04 -3.50 -14.64
CA LEU A 113 -0.38 -4.28 -13.44
C LEU A 113 0.79 -5.12 -12.90
N TRP A 114 1.86 -5.30 -13.68
CA TRP A 114 3.01 -6.10 -13.28
C TRP A 114 4.10 -5.18 -12.73
N HIS A 115 3.96 -4.83 -11.46
CA HIS A 115 4.88 -3.99 -10.70
C HIS A 115 5.26 -4.62 -9.34
N ILE A 116 6.06 -3.91 -8.55
CA ILE A 116 6.57 -4.40 -7.26
C ILE A 116 5.81 -3.86 -6.04
N ASP A 117 4.96 -2.85 -6.23
CA ASP A 117 4.19 -2.23 -5.14
C ASP A 117 3.13 -3.18 -4.55
N PRO A 118 3.14 -3.43 -3.23
CA PRO A 118 2.13 -4.27 -2.57
C PRO A 118 0.85 -3.50 -2.17
N ARG A 119 0.84 -2.16 -2.20
CA ARG A 119 -0.24 -1.35 -1.63
C ARG A 119 -1.51 -1.32 -2.48
N ASP A 120 -1.34 -1.19 -3.79
CA ASP A 120 -2.41 -1.01 -4.75
C ASP A 120 -2.12 -1.83 -6.01
N ARG A 121 -3.15 -2.46 -6.57
CA ARG A 121 -3.08 -3.25 -7.81
C ARG A 121 -2.76 -2.38 -9.02
N ASP A 122 -3.22 -1.14 -9.01
CA ASP A 122 -3.07 -0.21 -10.12
C ASP A 122 -1.97 0.84 -9.82
N ALA A 123 -1.10 0.59 -8.82
CA ALA A 123 -0.17 1.58 -8.27
C ALA A 123 0.72 2.26 -9.31
N LEU A 124 1.28 1.48 -10.25
CA LEU A 124 2.15 2.03 -11.30
C LEU A 124 1.36 2.89 -12.31
N LEU A 125 0.11 2.52 -12.61
CA LEU A 125 -0.78 3.32 -13.46
C LEU A 125 -1.15 4.62 -12.75
N SER A 126 -1.59 4.50 -11.50
CA SER A 126 -1.89 5.63 -10.63
C SER A 126 -0.69 6.59 -10.51
N HIS A 127 0.52 6.05 -10.37
CA HIS A 127 1.77 6.82 -10.33
C HIS A 127 2.02 7.61 -11.62
N ALA A 128 1.76 7.01 -12.79
CA ALA A 128 1.91 7.69 -14.07
C ALA A 128 0.97 8.90 -14.18
N TYR A 129 -0.32 8.71 -13.90
CA TYR A 129 -1.32 9.79 -13.99
C TYR A 129 -1.15 10.85 -12.91
N PHE A 130 -0.77 10.46 -11.70
CA PHE A 130 -0.55 11.40 -10.59
C PHE A 130 0.55 12.41 -10.92
N ASN A 131 1.62 11.93 -11.56
CA ASN A 131 2.78 12.75 -11.93
C ASN A 131 2.65 13.37 -13.33
N GLY A 132 1.53 13.20 -14.03
CA GLY A 132 1.32 13.74 -15.39
C GLY A 132 2.26 13.13 -16.44
N ARG A 133 2.59 11.85 -16.29
CA ARG A 133 3.56 11.10 -17.13
C ARG A 133 2.88 10.02 -17.99
N GLU A 134 1.61 10.20 -18.32
CA GLU A 134 0.86 9.26 -19.17
C GLU A 134 1.39 9.19 -20.62
N ASP A 135 2.14 10.20 -21.08
CA ASP A 135 2.80 10.24 -22.39
C ASP A 135 3.97 9.24 -22.50
N GLU A 136 4.49 8.76 -21.36
CA GLU A 136 5.51 7.71 -21.28
C GLU A 136 4.92 6.28 -21.39
N LEU A 137 3.60 6.16 -21.58
CA LEU A 137 2.90 4.88 -21.71
C LEU A 137 2.70 4.50 -23.18
N VAL A 138 3.25 3.36 -23.60
CA VAL A 138 3.11 2.86 -24.97
C VAL A 138 2.01 1.81 -25.06
N GLU A 139 0.96 2.08 -25.85
CA GLU A 139 -0.15 1.16 -26.06
C GLU A 139 0.31 -0.14 -26.73
N MET A 140 -0.11 -1.28 -26.17
CA MET A 140 0.12 -2.60 -26.75
C MET A 140 -0.89 -2.91 -27.87
N ARG A 141 -0.68 -2.32 -29.05
CA ARG A 141 -1.58 -2.47 -30.21
C ARG A 141 -1.83 -3.94 -30.58
N ASN A 142 -3.08 -4.25 -30.91
CA ASN A 142 -3.57 -5.59 -31.27
C ASN A 142 -3.52 -6.63 -30.13
N CYS A 143 -3.23 -6.21 -28.89
CA CYS A 143 -3.31 -7.06 -27.71
C CYS A 143 -4.73 -7.07 -27.10
N VAL A 144 -5.46 -5.94 -27.22
CA VAL A 144 -6.79 -5.70 -26.64
C VAL A 144 -7.84 -5.58 -27.74
N GLY A 145 -9.03 -6.18 -27.57
CA GLY A 145 -10.10 -6.12 -28.57
C GLY A 145 -11.53 -6.21 -28.00
N LYS A 146 -12.54 -5.90 -28.84
CA LYS A 146 -13.96 -5.92 -28.48
C LYS A 146 -14.45 -7.35 -28.28
N GLU A 147 -15.08 -7.62 -27.13
CA GLU A 147 -15.63 -8.95 -26.85
C GLU A 147 -16.81 -9.24 -27.80
N VAL A 148 -16.69 -10.33 -28.58
CA VAL A 148 -17.76 -10.80 -29.45
C VAL A 148 -18.61 -11.79 -28.66
N SER A 149 -19.90 -11.48 -28.49
CA SER A 149 -20.81 -12.34 -27.73
C SER A 149 -20.92 -13.75 -28.34
N LYS A 150 -21.32 -14.75 -27.54
CA LYS A 150 -21.57 -16.12 -28.03
C LYS A 150 -22.59 -16.14 -29.19
N HIS A 151 -23.57 -15.23 -29.16
CA HIS A 151 -24.52 -15.01 -30.27
C HIS A 151 -23.86 -14.34 -31.49
N GLY A 152 -23.01 -13.34 -31.28
CA GLY A 152 -22.22 -12.71 -32.34
C GLY A 152 -21.32 -13.70 -33.08
N ARG A 153 -20.67 -14.60 -32.34
CA ARG A 153 -19.84 -15.70 -32.88
C ARG A 153 -20.65 -16.71 -33.70
N LYS A 154 -21.86 -17.06 -33.25
CA LYS A 154 -22.74 -18.00 -33.96
C LYS A 154 -23.35 -17.38 -35.23
N LYS A 155 -23.56 -16.06 -35.23
CA LYS A 155 -24.05 -15.29 -36.39
C LYS A 155 -22.96 -15.09 -37.45
N SER A 156 -21.70 -14.88 -37.04
CA SER A 156 -20.56 -14.75 -37.96
C SER A 156 -20.06 -16.09 -38.52
N SER A 157 -20.22 -17.20 -37.79
CA SER A 157 -19.88 -18.54 -38.31
C SER A 157 -20.78 -19.02 -39.48
N GLY A 158 -21.88 -18.33 -39.75
CA GLY A 158 -22.80 -18.63 -40.85
C GLY A 158 -22.43 -18.00 -42.21
N GLN A 159 -21.48 -17.05 -42.25
CA GLN A 159 -21.03 -16.42 -43.50
C GLN A 159 -19.68 -17.01 -43.94
N ARG A 160 -19.74 -18.03 -44.80
CA ARG A 160 -18.56 -18.48 -45.57
C ARG A 160 -18.24 -17.41 -46.63
N ALA A 161 -17.37 -16.46 -46.28
CA ALA A 161 -16.76 -15.58 -47.27
C ALA A 161 -15.29 -15.98 -47.48
N CYS A 162 -15.00 -16.30 -48.75
CA CYS A 162 -13.68 -16.54 -49.33
C CYS A 162 -12.70 -15.37 -49.03
N GLY A 163 -11.50 -15.70 -48.55
CA GLY A 163 -10.31 -14.83 -48.67
C GLY A 163 -10.11 -13.72 -47.62
N ARG A 164 -9.11 -13.93 -46.74
CA ARG A 164 -8.37 -12.94 -45.91
C ARG A 164 -9.12 -12.07 -44.87
N ARG A 165 -9.03 -12.51 -43.60
CA ARG A 165 -8.19 -11.96 -42.51
C ARG A 165 -8.43 -12.89 -41.31
N GLN A 166 -7.38 -13.46 -40.73
CA GLN A 166 -7.50 -14.12 -39.42
C GLN A 166 -7.96 -13.03 -38.44
N GLU A 167 -9.27 -12.97 -38.12
CA GLU A 167 -9.75 -12.14 -37.02
C GLU A 167 -9.03 -12.61 -35.76
N ALA A 168 -8.22 -11.72 -35.17
CA ALA A 168 -7.47 -12.02 -33.97
C ALA A 168 -8.43 -12.54 -32.90
N ARG A 169 -8.13 -13.71 -32.33
CA ARG A 169 -8.78 -14.17 -31.09
C ARG A 169 -8.56 -13.07 -30.05
N VAL A 170 -9.64 -12.40 -29.66
CA VAL A 170 -9.60 -11.37 -28.62
C VAL A 170 -9.48 -12.07 -27.27
N ASP A 171 -8.25 -12.19 -26.77
CA ASP A 171 -7.95 -12.84 -25.48
C ASP A 171 -8.02 -11.86 -24.29
N ILE A 172 -7.99 -10.54 -24.57
CA ILE A 172 -8.04 -9.45 -23.58
C ILE A 172 -9.16 -8.46 -23.94
N ASN A 173 -9.99 -8.09 -22.95
CA ASN A 173 -11.19 -7.29 -23.13
C ASN A 173 -10.87 -5.78 -23.22
N VAL A 174 -11.61 -5.01 -24.02
CA VAL A 174 -11.50 -3.52 -24.08
C VAL A 174 -11.60 -2.86 -22.71
N ARG A 175 -12.37 -3.43 -21.78
CA ARG A 175 -12.48 -2.90 -20.41
C ARG A 175 -11.14 -2.88 -19.67
N GLU A 176 -10.23 -3.77 -20.02
CA GLU A 176 -8.91 -3.89 -19.40
C GLU A 176 -7.86 -3.05 -20.14
N ARG A 177 -8.25 -2.26 -21.16
CA ARG A 177 -7.30 -1.56 -22.04
C ARG A 177 -6.25 -0.75 -21.29
N ASN A 178 -6.65 -0.06 -20.21
CA ASN A 178 -5.77 0.81 -19.42
C ASN A 178 -4.64 0.05 -18.71
N ASP A 179 -4.79 -1.27 -18.55
CA ASP A 179 -3.79 -2.12 -17.92
C ASP A 179 -2.68 -2.56 -18.90
N TYR A 180 -2.94 -2.50 -20.20
CA TYR A 180 -2.09 -3.04 -21.28
C TYR A 180 -1.30 -1.95 -22.01
N TYR A 181 -0.60 -1.15 -21.22
CA TYR A 181 0.42 -0.22 -21.67
C TYR A 181 1.79 -0.67 -21.16
N ASN A 182 2.83 -0.43 -21.95
CA ASN A 182 4.22 -0.62 -21.53
C ASN A 182 4.76 0.71 -20.99
N PRO A 183 5.15 0.80 -19.71
CA PRO A 183 5.74 2.01 -19.15
C PRO A 183 7.19 2.17 -19.65
N SER A 184 7.64 3.43 -19.71
CA SER A 184 9.05 3.74 -19.84
C SER A 184 9.84 3.19 -18.64
N ILE A 185 11.16 3.06 -18.81
CA ILE A 185 12.04 2.69 -17.70
C ILE A 185 12.16 3.81 -16.68
N ALA A 186 12.16 5.07 -17.13
CA ALA A 186 12.25 6.21 -16.22
C ALA A 186 11.06 6.24 -15.27
N LEU A 187 9.85 6.02 -15.79
CA LEU A 187 8.62 5.94 -15.00
C LEU A 187 8.65 4.75 -14.03
N PHE A 188 9.10 3.58 -14.48
CA PHE A 188 9.16 2.40 -13.62
C PHE A 188 10.22 2.53 -12.50
N CYS A 189 11.40 3.06 -12.80
CA CYS A 189 12.44 3.30 -11.79
C CYS A 189 11.98 4.30 -10.74
N ASP A 190 11.38 5.41 -11.16
CA ASP A 190 10.80 6.43 -10.28
C ASP A 190 9.71 5.85 -9.36
N HIS A 191 8.85 4.97 -9.91
CA HIS A 191 7.88 4.23 -9.11
C HIS A 191 8.56 3.28 -8.09
N CYS A 192 9.60 2.55 -8.47
CA CYS A 192 10.36 1.70 -7.55
C CYS A 192 11.02 2.51 -6.43
N GLU A 193 11.56 3.70 -6.73
CA GLU A 193 12.16 4.61 -5.76
C GLU A 193 11.11 5.17 -4.80
N THR A 194 9.92 5.52 -5.31
CA THR A 194 8.76 5.92 -4.50
C THR A 194 8.32 4.81 -3.55
N VAL A 195 8.29 3.56 -4.02
CA VAL A 195 7.98 2.40 -3.17
C VAL A 195 9.05 2.19 -2.09
N ALA A 196 10.33 2.25 -2.45
CA ALA A 196 11.41 2.12 -1.48
C ALA A 196 11.34 3.22 -0.41
N ALA A 197 11.11 4.48 -0.81
CA ALA A 197 10.96 5.60 0.10
C ALA A 197 9.74 5.42 1.04
N ARG A 198 8.59 4.98 0.50
CA ARG A 198 7.36 4.79 1.28
C ARG A 198 7.53 3.82 2.45
N TYR A 199 8.31 2.75 2.25
CA TYR A 199 8.54 1.71 3.26
C TYR A 199 9.89 1.85 3.97
N ASN A 200 10.57 3.00 3.85
CA ASN A 200 11.88 3.26 4.44
C ASN A 200 12.95 2.20 4.06
N LEU A 201 12.89 1.68 2.84
CA LEU A 201 13.84 0.70 2.30
C LEU A 201 15.06 1.41 1.70
N GLY A 202 15.65 2.33 2.48
CA GLY A 202 16.79 3.14 2.07
C GLY A 202 18.08 2.33 1.84
N PRO A 203 19.13 2.98 1.33
CA PRO A 203 20.41 2.32 0.99
C PRO A 203 21.08 1.65 2.20
N ASP A 204 20.80 2.10 3.43
CA ASP A 204 21.34 1.48 4.65
C ASP A 204 20.91 0.02 4.84
N LEU A 205 19.84 -0.41 4.16
CA LEU A 205 19.33 -1.78 4.18
C LEU A 205 20.10 -2.72 3.22
N ILE A 206 20.76 -2.19 2.20
CA ILE A 206 21.40 -2.97 1.14
C ILE A 206 22.91 -2.99 1.33
N ARG A 207 23.52 -4.15 1.09
CA ARG A 207 24.97 -4.32 1.09
C ARG A 207 25.42 -4.93 -0.22
N LYS A 208 26.40 -4.31 -0.87
CA LYS A 208 27.08 -4.87 -2.04
C LYS A 208 27.98 -6.02 -1.60
N GLU A 209 27.41 -7.21 -1.53
CA GLU A 209 28.01 -8.44 -0.99
C GLU A 209 27.48 -9.66 -1.76
N ALA A 210 28.37 -10.54 -2.17
CA ALA A 210 28.03 -11.77 -2.89
C ALA A 210 27.92 -12.95 -1.90
N LEU A 211 26.78 -13.64 -1.89
CA LEU A 211 26.60 -14.84 -1.09
C LEU A 211 27.55 -15.95 -1.55
N GLN A 212 28.37 -16.47 -0.64
CA GLN A 212 29.33 -17.55 -0.90
C GLN A 212 28.88 -18.88 -0.29
N HIS A 213 28.25 -18.84 0.87
CA HIS A 213 27.87 -20.06 1.60
C HIS A 213 26.65 -19.83 2.51
N LEU A 214 25.80 -20.86 2.59
CA LEU A 214 24.61 -20.92 3.43
C LEU A 214 24.56 -22.24 4.18
N ASP A 215 24.33 -22.18 5.49
CA ASP A 215 24.10 -23.34 6.36
C ASP A 215 22.91 -23.07 7.29
N TYR A 216 22.23 -24.12 7.75
CA TYR A 216 21.12 -24.03 8.69
C TYR A 216 21.27 -25.08 9.80
N SER A 217 21.74 -24.62 10.96
CA SER A 217 22.03 -25.45 12.13
C SER A 217 21.98 -24.63 13.42
N GLU A 218 22.15 -25.29 14.56
CA GLU A 218 22.44 -24.60 15.81
C GLU A 218 23.83 -23.96 15.72
N VAL A 219 23.96 -22.71 16.17
CA VAL A 219 25.19 -21.94 16.14
C VAL A 219 25.65 -21.70 17.59
N LYS A 220 26.76 -22.33 17.96
CA LYS A 220 27.31 -22.24 19.32
C LYS A 220 27.60 -20.78 19.69
N GLY A 221 27.01 -20.32 20.80
CA GLY A 221 27.19 -18.97 21.33
C GLY A 221 26.23 -17.91 20.77
N ILE A 222 25.44 -18.24 19.74
CA ILE A 222 24.46 -17.32 19.13
C ILE A 222 23.03 -17.86 19.28
N SER A 223 22.82 -19.15 19.04
CA SER A 223 21.53 -19.81 19.19
C SER A 223 21.03 -19.78 20.63
N ILE A 224 19.79 -19.35 20.84
CA ILE A 224 19.08 -19.38 22.13
C ILE A 224 18.12 -20.58 22.13
N ASP A 225 18.05 -21.33 23.24
CA ASP A 225 17.17 -22.50 23.41
C ASP A 225 17.30 -23.60 22.33
N GLY A 226 18.50 -23.77 21.76
CA GLY A 226 18.74 -24.74 20.67
C GLY A 226 18.06 -24.37 19.34
N GLU A 227 17.68 -23.10 19.15
CA GLU A 227 17.12 -22.63 17.89
C GLU A 227 18.13 -22.77 16.75
N LYS A 228 17.68 -23.25 15.59
CA LYS A 228 18.51 -23.29 14.38
C LYS A 228 18.46 -21.94 13.68
N LEU A 229 19.62 -21.47 13.24
CA LEU A 229 19.78 -20.22 12.51
C LEU A 229 20.47 -20.48 11.18
N PHE A 230 20.23 -19.60 10.22
CA PHE A 230 21.05 -19.53 9.03
C PHE A 230 22.39 -18.90 9.35
N THR A 231 23.48 -19.58 9.01
CA THR A 231 24.79 -18.93 8.87
C THR A 231 24.92 -18.49 7.43
N VAL A 232 24.93 -17.17 7.21
CA VAL A 232 25.01 -16.54 5.89
C VAL A 232 26.40 -15.96 5.72
N THR A 233 27.22 -16.56 4.86
CA THR A 233 28.59 -16.09 4.59
C THR A 233 28.65 -15.43 3.22
N SER A 234 28.93 -14.14 3.18
CA SER A 234 29.25 -13.41 1.96
C SER A 234 30.76 -13.42 1.67
N ASP A 235 31.16 -12.76 0.59
CA ASP A 235 32.55 -12.45 0.27
C ASP A 235 33.24 -11.51 1.29
N LYS A 236 32.47 -10.89 2.21
CA LYS A 236 32.98 -9.91 3.18
C LYS A 236 32.70 -10.23 4.64
N VAL A 237 31.51 -10.75 4.95
CA VAL A 237 31.01 -10.86 6.32
C VAL A 237 30.23 -12.16 6.52
N ARG A 238 30.35 -12.75 7.71
CA ARG A 238 29.46 -13.82 8.19
C ARG A 238 28.40 -13.24 9.12
N ARG A 239 27.12 -13.57 8.87
CA ARG A 239 25.95 -13.12 9.64
C ARG A 239 25.02 -14.27 9.97
N TYR A 240 24.08 -14.01 10.88
CA TYR A 240 23.09 -14.98 11.32
C TYR A 240 21.67 -14.49 11.04
N ALA A 241 20.78 -15.39 10.63
CA ALA A 241 19.38 -15.04 10.36
C ALA A 241 18.39 -16.14 10.74
N ARG A 242 17.18 -15.76 11.15
CA ARG A 242 16.07 -16.69 11.38
C ARG A 242 15.48 -17.21 10.07
N THR A 243 15.34 -16.32 9.09
CA THR A 243 14.81 -16.65 7.76
C THR A 243 15.67 -16.06 6.65
N VAL A 244 15.74 -16.74 5.50
CA VAL A 244 16.47 -16.26 4.32
C VAL A 244 15.57 -16.34 3.09
N VAL A 245 15.56 -15.30 2.26
CA VAL A 245 14.82 -15.25 1.00
C VAL A 245 15.79 -15.14 -0.18
N LEU A 246 15.80 -16.14 -1.06
CA LEU A 246 16.60 -16.12 -2.30
C LEU A 246 15.80 -15.47 -3.44
N ALA A 247 16.12 -14.21 -3.71
CA ALA A 247 15.59 -13.36 -4.79
C ALA A 247 16.64 -13.13 -5.90
N VAL A 248 17.45 -14.15 -6.18
CA VAL A 248 18.69 -14.11 -6.99
C VAL A 248 18.49 -14.07 -8.52
N GLY A 249 17.29 -13.72 -9.00
CA GLY A 249 16.97 -13.66 -10.43
C GLY A 249 17.14 -15.01 -11.14
N PRO A 250 18.04 -15.12 -12.16
CA PRO A 250 18.27 -16.39 -12.86
C PRO A 250 19.05 -17.43 -12.04
N ALA A 251 19.62 -17.06 -10.88
CA ALA A 251 20.44 -17.87 -9.96
C ALA A 251 21.77 -18.39 -10.54
N ASN A 252 21.73 -19.06 -11.70
CA ASN A 252 22.90 -19.68 -12.32
C ASN A 252 23.69 -18.67 -13.18
N ILE A 253 24.98 -18.95 -13.35
CA ILE A 253 25.87 -18.19 -14.23
C ILE A 253 25.52 -18.49 -15.69
N ALA A 254 25.61 -17.48 -16.55
CA ALA A 254 25.37 -17.64 -17.97
C ALA A 254 26.55 -18.36 -18.64
N LYS A 255 26.27 -19.42 -19.41
CA LYS A 255 27.30 -20.21 -20.10
C LYS A 255 27.07 -20.16 -21.61
N ILE A 256 28.16 -20.03 -22.35
CA ILE A 256 28.15 -20.19 -23.81
C ILE A 256 28.04 -21.70 -24.10
N PRO A 257 27.17 -22.14 -25.02
CA PRO A 257 27.09 -23.55 -25.41
C PRO A 257 28.45 -24.08 -25.91
N ARG A 258 28.80 -25.32 -25.55
CA ARG A 258 30.05 -25.94 -26.03
C ARG A 258 30.00 -26.10 -27.56
N ILE A 259 31.01 -25.57 -28.24
CA ILE A 259 31.17 -25.64 -29.70
C ILE A 259 32.55 -26.27 -29.98
N PRO A 260 32.67 -27.30 -30.85
CA PRO A 260 33.84 -28.17 -30.94
C PRO A 260 35.20 -27.48 -31.10
N SER A 261 35.35 -26.56 -32.06
CA SER A 261 36.63 -25.88 -32.33
C SER A 261 36.86 -24.61 -31.51
N MET A 262 35.98 -24.30 -30.54
CA MET A 262 36.20 -23.16 -29.64
C MET A 262 37.24 -23.52 -28.57
N PRO A 263 38.11 -22.57 -28.17
CA PRO A 263 39.03 -22.76 -27.05
C PRO A 263 38.29 -23.14 -25.76
N GLU A 264 38.88 -24.04 -24.98
CA GLU A 264 38.38 -24.35 -23.64
C GLU A 264 38.89 -23.29 -22.66
N GLY A 265 37.98 -22.44 -22.15
CA GLY A 265 38.30 -21.36 -21.21
C GLY A 265 37.07 -20.49 -20.88
N GLU A 266 37.10 -19.78 -19.75
CA GLU A 266 36.00 -18.86 -19.37
C GLU A 266 36.00 -17.58 -20.21
N GLU A 267 37.18 -17.10 -20.62
CA GLU A 267 37.34 -15.95 -21.51
C GLU A 267 37.58 -16.42 -22.95
N LEU A 268 36.59 -16.21 -23.81
CA LEU A 268 36.71 -16.47 -25.25
C LEU A 268 37.18 -15.20 -25.98
N PRO A 269 38.11 -15.31 -26.94
CA PRO A 269 38.53 -14.16 -27.73
C PRO A 269 37.35 -13.68 -28.59
N GLN A 270 37.04 -12.39 -28.54
CA GLN A 270 36.04 -11.76 -29.41
C GLN A 270 34.66 -12.46 -29.42
N ALA A 271 34.27 -13.05 -28.29
CA ALA A 271 32.98 -13.68 -28.11
C ALA A 271 32.55 -13.57 -26.66
N CYS A 272 31.27 -13.27 -26.41
CA CYS A 272 30.76 -13.25 -25.04
C CYS A 272 29.29 -13.67 -24.97
N HIS A 273 28.88 -14.12 -23.79
CA HIS A 273 27.46 -14.22 -23.49
C HIS A 273 26.88 -12.81 -23.27
N SER A 274 25.63 -12.61 -23.67
CA SER A 274 24.88 -11.35 -23.53
C SER A 274 24.94 -10.78 -22.10
N MET A 275 24.91 -11.65 -21.09
CA MET A 275 24.98 -11.25 -19.67
C MET A 275 26.35 -10.77 -19.20
N HIS A 276 27.40 -10.94 -19.99
CA HIS A 276 28.79 -10.57 -19.67
C HIS A 276 29.31 -9.42 -20.56
N ILE A 277 28.40 -8.68 -21.22
CA ILE A 277 28.77 -7.50 -22.01
C ILE A 277 29.24 -6.38 -21.07
N GLY A 278 30.52 -6.02 -21.15
CA GLY A 278 31.08 -4.85 -20.45
C GLY A 278 30.81 -3.54 -21.18
N GLU A 279 31.21 -3.46 -22.45
CA GLU A 279 30.93 -2.34 -23.36
C GLU A 279 30.24 -2.83 -24.63
N PHE A 280 29.39 -1.99 -25.25
CA PHE A 280 28.70 -2.33 -26.49
C PHE A 280 28.72 -1.18 -27.53
N PRO A 281 29.13 -1.43 -28.79
CA PRO A 281 29.80 -2.66 -29.26
C PRO A 281 31.13 -2.88 -28.55
N ASP A 282 31.66 -4.10 -28.62
CA ASP A 282 32.99 -4.41 -28.09
C ASP A 282 34.05 -3.44 -28.65
N PRO A 283 35.08 -3.02 -27.87
CA PRO A 283 36.12 -2.11 -28.33
C PRO A 283 36.75 -2.49 -29.66
N ILE A 284 36.92 -3.78 -29.96
CA ILE A 284 37.48 -4.25 -31.23
C ILE A 284 36.56 -3.88 -32.39
N VAL A 285 35.26 -4.14 -32.24
CA VAL A 285 34.24 -3.79 -33.24
C VAL A 285 34.13 -2.27 -33.37
N LYS A 286 34.15 -1.55 -32.26
CA LYS A 286 34.08 -0.09 -32.21
C LYS A 286 35.26 0.57 -32.96
N ASN A 287 36.47 0.05 -32.77
CA ASN A 287 37.67 0.53 -33.46
C ASN A 287 37.59 0.30 -34.98
N ARG A 288 37.08 -0.88 -35.40
CA ARG A 288 36.84 -1.16 -36.84
C ARG A 288 35.78 -0.23 -37.43
N ILE A 289 34.70 0.04 -36.70
CA ILE A 289 33.67 1.01 -37.11
C ILE A 289 34.28 2.42 -37.26
N ALA A 290 35.10 2.86 -36.29
CA ALA A 290 35.77 4.16 -36.34
C ALA A 290 36.74 4.27 -37.53
N ALA A 291 37.43 3.18 -37.85
CA ALA A 291 38.29 3.05 -39.02
C ALA A 291 37.51 2.90 -40.35
N ARG A 292 36.17 2.94 -40.32
CA ARG A 292 35.27 2.74 -41.48
C ARG A 292 35.50 1.40 -42.19
N GLN A 293 35.95 0.39 -41.45
CA GLN A 293 36.12 -0.96 -41.96
C GLN A 293 34.79 -1.72 -41.94
N GLN A 294 34.65 -2.67 -42.86
CA GLN A 294 33.51 -3.58 -42.85
C GLN A 294 33.51 -4.41 -41.57
N THR A 295 32.34 -4.49 -40.92
CA THR A 295 32.15 -5.27 -39.69
C THR A 295 31.05 -6.30 -39.81
N ASN A 296 31.39 -7.56 -39.50
CA ASN A 296 30.50 -8.73 -39.49
C ASN A 296 30.36 -9.24 -38.07
N VAL A 297 29.16 -9.11 -37.48
CA VAL A 297 28.88 -9.61 -36.12
C VAL A 297 27.89 -10.76 -36.18
N LEU A 298 28.16 -11.85 -35.48
CA LEU A 298 27.24 -12.96 -35.30
C LEU A 298 26.44 -12.80 -33.99
N VAL A 299 25.13 -12.92 -34.07
CA VAL A 299 24.24 -12.99 -32.89
C VAL A 299 23.55 -14.34 -32.87
N VAL A 300 23.72 -15.08 -31.77
CA VAL A 300 23.14 -16.41 -31.58
C VAL A 300 22.01 -16.36 -30.56
N GLY A 301 20.79 -16.69 -30.99
CA GLY A 301 19.63 -16.84 -30.09
C GLY A 301 18.30 -16.41 -30.71
N GLY A 302 17.21 -17.04 -30.29
CA GLY A 302 15.84 -16.76 -30.79
C GLY A 302 14.95 -15.92 -29.85
N GLY A 303 15.54 -15.26 -28.85
CA GLY A 303 14.81 -14.50 -27.83
C GLY A 303 14.73 -12.99 -28.08
N LEU A 304 14.17 -12.26 -27.12
CA LEU A 304 14.12 -10.79 -27.18
C LEU A 304 15.52 -10.17 -27.08
N THR A 305 16.38 -10.69 -26.20
CA THR A 305 17.75 -10.19 -26.00
C THR A 305 18.59 -10.27 -27.27
N SER A 306 18.48 -11.35 -28.06
CA SER A 306 19.20 -11.43 -29.34
C SER A 306 18.69 -10.41 -30.34
N ALA A 307 17.37 -10.19 -30.42
CA ALA A 307 16.80 -9.15 -31.29
C ALA A 307 17.18 -7.73 -30.86
N GLN A 308 17.28 -7.46 -29.56
CA GLN A 308 17.75 -6.20 -29.00
C GLN A 308 19.20 -5.94 -29.37
N LEU A 309 20.07 -6.95 -29.21
CA LEU A 309 21.48 -6.85 -29.58
C LEU A 309 21.67 -6.65 -31.08
N THR A 310 20.92 -7.36 -31.92
CA THR A 310 20.95 -7.18 -33.37
C THR A 310 20.55 -5.74 -33.77
N ASP A 311 19.44 -5.22 -33.24
CA ASP A 311 19.03 -3.83 -33.48
C ASP A 311 20.09 -2.83 -32.99
N LEU A 312 20.61 -3.03 -31.80
CA LEU A 312 21.60 -2.14 -31.18
C LEU A 312 22.92 -2.12 -31.94
N ALA A 313 23.44 -3.29 -32.35
CA ALA A 313 24.66 -3.41 -33.15
C ALA A 313 24.58 -2.54 -34.42
N ILE A 314 23.49 -2.67 -35.16
CA ILE A 314 23.26 -1.94 -36.40
C ILE A 314 23.11 -0.43 -36.14
N ARG A 315 22.37 -0.04 -35.08
CA ARG A 315 22.24 1.37 -34.67
C ARG A 315 23.55 1.99 -34.23
N LYS A 316 24.49 1.19 -33.71
CA LYS A 316 25.83 1.61 -33.28
C LYS A 316 26.90 1.55 -34.37
N GLY A 317 26.51 1.22 -35.61
CA GLY A 317 27.39 1.33 -36.78
C GLY A 317 27.97 0.02 -37.29
N VAL A 318 27.57 -1.15 -36.75
CA VAL A 318 27.96 -2.44 -37.34
C VAL A 318 27.42 -2.53 -38.77
N THR A 319 28.28 -2.94 -39.70
CA THR A 319 27.98 -2.94 -41.15
C THR A 319 26.96 -4.03 -41.48
N LYS A 320 27.19 -5.24 -40.97
CA LYS A 320 26.34 -6.41 -41.19
C LYS A 320 26.23 -7.26 -39.93
N VAL A 321 25.00 -7.62 -39.56
CA VAL A 321 24.74 -8.60 -38.50
C VAL A 321 24.19 -9.88 -39.13
N TRP A 322 24.73 -11.01 -38.68
CA TRP A 322 24.27 -12.36 -38.99
C TRP A 322 23.56 -12.90 -37.76
N HIS A 323 22.26 -13.17 -37.84
CA HIS A 323 21.45 -13.56 -36.68
C HIS A 323 20.92 -14.97 -36.85
N ILE A 324 21.50 -15.92 -36.13
CA ILE A 324 21.11 -17.34 -36.19
C ILE A 324 20.24 -17.76 -35.00
N MET A 325 19.26 -18.62 -35.26
CA MET A 325 18.41 -19.21 -34.23
C MET A 325 18.04 -20.65 -34.55
N ARG A 326 18.18 -21.54 -33.55
CA ARG A 326 17.99 -22.99 -33.69
C ARG A 326 16.55 -23.46 -33.98
N GLY A 327 15.57 -22.58 -33.89
CA GLY A 327 14.15 -22.92 -34.04
C GLY A 327 13.40 -21.85 -34.84
N PRO A 328 12.08 -21.99 -34.99
CA PRO A 328 11.28 -21.02 -35.71
C PRO A 328 11.22 -19.70 -34.93
N MET A 329 11.15 -18.59 -35.67
CA MET A 329 10.94 -17.27 -35.08
C MET A 329 9.52 -17.16 -34.50
N ARG A 330 9.42 -16.82 -33.21
CA ARG A 330 8.14 -16.66 -32.50
C ARG A 330 7.92 -15.19 -32.16
N ILE A 331 6.74 -14.66 -32.48
CA ILE A 331 6.37 -13.26 -32.19
C ILE A 331 5.31 -13.26 -31.10
N LYS A 332 5.62 -12.68 -29.94
CA LYS A 332 4.73 -12.61 -28.78
C LYS A 332 4.86 -11.26 -28.09
N HIS A 333 3.76 -10.71 -27.60
CA HIS A 333 3.81 -9.51 -26.74
C HIS A 333 4.55 -9.79 -25.43
N PHE A 334 4.32 -10.96 -24.83
CA PHE A 334 4.86 -11.34 -23.53
C PHE A 334 5.60 -12.67 -23.57
N ASP A 335 6.38 -12.96 -22.52
CA ASP A 335 7.11 -14.22 -22.36
C ASP A 335 6.21 -15.41 -22.05
N VAL A 336 4.97 -15.14 -21.61
CA VAL A 336 3.91 -16.13 -21.37
C VAL A 336 2.76 -15.89 -22.33
N SER A 337 2.02 -16.94 -22.69
CA SER A 337 0.86 -16.79 -23.57
C SER A 337 -0.23 -15.93 -22.94
N LEU A 338 -1.04 -15.25 -23.78
CA LEU A 338 -2.13 -14.37 -23.31
C LEU A 338 -3.17 -15.10 -22.45
N GLU A 339 -3.30 -16.42 -22.60
CA GLU A 339 -4.19 -17.24 -21.76
C GLU A 339 -3.80 -17.19 -20.27
N TRP A 340 -2.56 -16.84 -19.93
CA TRP A 340 -2.08 -16.71 -18.55
C TRP A 340 -2.23 -15.29 -17.97
N MET A 341 -2.74 -14.33 -18.75
CA MET A 341 -2.87 -12.92 -18.33
C MET A 341 -4.24 -12.33 -18.61
N GLY A 342 -4.90 -12.76 -19.68
CA GLY A 342 -6.23 -12.29 -20.08
C GLY A 342 -7.35 -13.19 -19.55
N LYS A 343 -8.39 -13.37 -20.37
CA LYS A 343 -9.67 -13.99 -20.00
C LYS A 343 -9.57 -15.36 -19.31
N PHE A 344 -8.59 -16.18 -19.68
CA PHE A 344 -8.44 -17.57 -19.20
C PHE A 344 -7.45 -17.73 -18.05
N LYS A 345 -6.87 -16.64 -17.53
CA LYS A 345 -5.81 -16.66 -16.50
C LYS A 345 -6.17 -17.56 -15.32
N ASN A 346 -7.34 -17.35 -14.71
CA ASN A 346 -7.72 -18.07 -13.50
C ASN A 346 -7.92 -19.57 -13.75
N ALA A 347 -8.38 -19.95 -14.95
CA ALA A 347 -8.52 -21.35 -15.33
C ALA A 347 -7.14 -22.02 -15.50
N LYS A 348 -6.19 -21.34 -16.16
CA LYS A 348 -4.81 -21.83 -16.32
C LYS A 348 -4.08 -21.92 -14.98
N GLN A 349 -4.23 -20.92 -14.13
CA GLN A 349 -3.66 -20.96 -12.77
C GLN A 349 -4.25 -22.09 -11.94
N ALA A 350 -5.57 -22.33 -12.04
CA ALA A 350 -6.19 -23.46 -11.35
C ALA A 350 -5.65 -24.81 -11.84
N GLN A 351 -5.59 -25.03 -13.17
CA GLN A 351 -4.99 -26.24 -13.75
C GLN A 351 -3.57 -26.48 -13.22
N PHE A 352 -2.76 -25.42 -13.16
CA PHE A 352 -1.39 -25.50 -12.66
C PHE A 352 -1.28 -25.83 -11.17
N TYR A 353 -2.11 -25.20 -10.33
CA TYR A 353 -2.07 -25.46 -8.88
C TYR A 353 -2.61 -26.84 -8.53
N TYR A 354 -3.57 -27.38 -9.29
CA TYR A 354 -4.13 -28.73 -9.10
C TYR A 354 -3.39 -29.85 -9.86
N ALA A 355 -2.33 -29.52 -10.61
CA ALA A 355 -1.51 -30.54 -11.28
C ALA A 355 -1.04 -31.62 -10.29
N ASP A 356 -1.10 -32.88 -10.72
CA ASP A 356 -0.85 -34.04 -9.84
C ASP A 356 0.65 -34.24 -9.57
N SER A 357 1.52 -33.65 -10.40
CA SER A 357 2.97 -33.79 -10.28
C SER A 357 3.74 -32.55 -10.70
N ASP A 358 4.99 -32.45 -10.24
CA ASP A 358 5.89 -31.37 -10.65
C ASP A 358 6.39 -31.52 -12.09
N ASP A 359 6.44 -32.74 -12.62
CA ASP A 359 6.74 -32.98 -14.04
C ASP A 359 5.64 -32.39 -14.95
N GLU A 360 4.36 -32.56 -14.58
CA GLU A 360 3.24 -31.94 -15.28
C GLU A 360 3.34 -30.41 -15.24
N ARG A 361 3.67 -29.84 -14.07
CA ARG A 361 3.89 -28.38 -13.92
C ARG A 361 5.01 -27.87 -14.81
N ILE A 362 6.10 -28.63 -14.97
CA ILE A 362 7.21 -28.28 -15.87
C ILE A 362 6.74 -28.22 -17.32
N GLU A 363 5.97 -29.22 -17.77
CA GLU A 363 5.44 -29.22 -19.12
C GLU A 363 4.48 -28.05 -19.36
N MET A 364 3.60 -27.75 -18.41
CA MET A 364 2.76 -26.54 -18.49
C MET A 364 3.59 -25.25 -18.59
N ILE A 365 4.70 -25.13 -17.83
CA ILE A 365 5.60 -23.98 -17.88
C ILE A 365 6.29 -23.89 -19.25
N LYS A 366 6.81 -25.01 -19.76
CA LYS A 366 7.47 -25.09 -21.07
C LYS A 366 6.52 -24.71 -22.19
N GLU A 367 5.29 -25.22 -22.16
CA GLU A 367 4.24 -24.90 -23.13
C GLU A 367 3.87 -23.40 -23.09
N ALA A 368 3.55 -22.89 -21.90
CA ALA A 368 3.12 -21.51 -21.70
C ALA A 368 4.17 -20.49 -22.17
N ARG A 369 5.45 -20.74 -21.85
CA ARG A 369 6.56 -19.88 -22.26
C ARG A 369 6.90 -20.09 -23.72
N GLY A 370 6.92 -21.34 -24.19
CA GLY A 370 7.15 -21.69 -25.58
C GLY A 370 8.43 -21.05 -26.13
N GLY A 371 9.55 -21.20 -25.42
CA GLY A 371 10.88 -20.76 -25.86
C GLY A 371 11.07 -19.23 -26.02
N GLY A 372 12.19 -18.86 -26.64
CA GLY A 372 12.49 -17.46 -26.96
C GLY A 372 11.47 -16.87 -27.94
N SER A 373 11.14 -15.60 -27.74
CA SER A 373 10.25 -14.85 -28.63
C SER A 373 10.65 -13.38 -28.74
N LEU A 374 10.31 -12.78 -29.88
CA LEU A 374 10.47 -11.36 -30.17
C LEU A 374 9.13 -10.64 -29.96
N THR A 375 9.19 -9.37 -29.58
CA THR A 375 7.98 -8.53 -29.59
C THR A 375 7.66 -8.07 -31.02
N PRO A 376 6.39 -7.76 -31.34
CA PRO A 376 6.03 -7.21 -32.66
C PRO A 376 6.85 -5.97 -33.04
N THR A 377 7.19 -5.13 -32.06
CA THR A 377 8.02 -3.93 -32.25
C THR A 377 9.42 -4.28 -32.73
N TYR A 378 10.13 -5.20 -32.06
CA TYR A 378 11.47 -5.59 -32.49
C TYR A 378 11.44 -6.37 -33.80
N HIS A 379 10.44 -7.23 -34.01
CA HIS A 379 10.27 -7.91 -35.30
C HIS A 379 10.12 -6.91 -36.46
N LYS A 380 9.36 -5.81 -36.28
CA LYS A 380 9.25 -4.74 -37.28
C LYS A 380 10.60 -4.02 -37.51
N ARG A 381 11.36 -3.74 -36.44
CA ARG A 381 12.70 -3.13 -36.56
C ARG A 381 13.68 -4.01 -37.32
N LEU A 382 13.76 -5.30 -36.98
CA LEU A 382 14.64 -6.25 -37.66
C LEU A 382 14.30 -6.37 -39.15
N LYS A 383 13.00 -6.43 -39.51
CA LYS A 383 12.59 -6.40 -40.92
C LYS A 383 13.06 -5.17 -41.68
N LYS A 384 13.08 -4.00 -41.04
CA LYS A 384 13.64 -2.77 -41.64
C LYS A 384 15.14 -2.92 -41.89
N HIS A 385 15.88 -3.53 -40.97
CA HIS A 385 17.31 -3.78 -41.15
C HIS A 385 17.61 -4.79 -42.26
N ILE A 386 16.76 -5.81 -42.43
CA ILE A 386 16.84 -6.77 -43.54
C ILE A 386 16.59 -6.06 -44.87
N ALA A 387 15.53 -5.23 -44.96
CA ALA A 387 15.25 -4.46 -46.17
C ALA A 387 16.41 -3.54 -46.57
N ASN A 388 17.15 -3.02 -45.58
CA ASN A 388 18.34 -2.20 -45.78
C ASN A 388 19.64 -3.02 -45.98
N LYS A 389 19.53 -4.35 -46.14
CA LYS A 389 20.66 -5.29 -46.31
C LYS A 389 21.68 -5.29 -45.16
N LYS A 390 21.34 -4.75 -43.98
CA LYS A 390 22.21 -4.69 -42.79
C LYS A 390 22.08 -5.90 -41.86
N LEU A 391 21.06 -6.73 -42.06
CA LEU A 391 20.79 -7.93 -41.28
C LEU A 391 20.47 -9.08 -42.21
N ASP A 392 21.08 -10.24 -41.99
CA ASP A 392 20.56 -11.53 -42.45
C ASP A 392 20.25 -12.39 -41.23
N TRP A 393 19.07 -13.02 -41.23
CA TRP A 393 18.66 -13.90 -40.15
C TRP A 393 18.36 -15.32 -40.66
N PHE A 394 18.63 -16.31 -39.83
CA PHE A 394 18.52 -17.72 -40.21
C PHE A 394 17.79 -18.47 -39.11
N THR A 395 16.56 -18.88 -39.39
CA THR A 395 15.75 -19.73 -38.52
C THR A 395 16.12 -21.18 -38.70
N GLU A 396 15.82 -22.01 -37.70
CA GLU A 396 16.09 -23.45 -37.73
C GLU A 396 17.55 -23.78 -38.09
N THR A 397 18.45 -22.87 -37.69
CA THR A 397 19.88 -22.93 -38.01
C THR A 397 20.69 -22.92 -36.74
N SER A 398 21.56 -23.91 -36.58
CA SER A 398 22.42 -24.09 -35.41
C SER A 398 23.88 -23.84 -35.76
N LEU A 399 24.61 -23.18 -34.85
CA LEU A 399 26.06 -23.09 -34.90
C LEU A 399 26.65 -24.43 -34.46
N VAL A 400 27.31 -25.14 -35.37
CA VAL A 400 27.84 -26.49 -35.12
C VAL A 400 29.35 -26.50 -34.93
N ASP A 401 30.06 -25.52 -35.47
CA ASP A 401 31.49 -25.35 -35.23
C ASP A 401 31.91 -23.87 -35.31
N ALA A 402 32.97 -23.49 -34.60
CA ALA A 402 33.54 -22.15 -34.63
C ALA A 402 35.03 -22.19 -34.27
N LYS A 403 35.89 -21.74 -35.20
CA LYS A 403 37.35 -21.70 -35.03
C LYS A 403 37.84 -20.26 -35.07
N PHE A 404 38.60 -19.84 -34.06
CA PHE A 404 39.22 -18.52 -34.02
C PHE A 404 40.52 -18.53 -34.82
N ASP A 405 40.69 -17.56 -35.71
CA ASP A 405 41.94 -17.32 -36.43
C ASP A 405 42.66 -16.11 -35.79
N GLN A 406 43.78 -16.39 -35.11
CA GLN A 406 44.58 -15.36 -34.46
C GLN A 406 45.20 -14.36 -35.45
N GLY A 407 45.49 -14.80 -36.68
CA GLY A 407 46.14 -13.94 -37.68
C GLY A 407 45.22 -12.83 -38.17
N SER A 408 43.97 -13.15 -38.47
CA SER A 408 42.95 -12.17 -38.87
C SER A 408 42.20 -11.54 -37.69
N GLY A 409 42.27 -12.15 -36.50
CA GLY A 409 41.45 -11.79 -35.34
C GLY A 409 39.97 -11.93 -35.68
N THR A 410 39.55 -13.07 -36.23
CA THR A 410 38.15 -13.33 -36.61
C THR A 410 37.75 -14.79 -36.38
N TRP A 411 36.45 -15.04 -36.29
CA TRP A 411 35.86 -16.36 -36.16
C TRP A 411 35.40 -16.90 -37.52
N LYS A 412 35.87 -18.10 -37.88
CA LYS A 412 35.29 -18.88 -38.97
C LYS A 412 34.30 -19.88 -38.39
N VAL A 413 33.04 -19.80 -38.80
CA VAL A 413 31.96 -20.58 -38.20
C VAL A 413 31.28 -21.49 -39.23
N GLN A 414 30.74 -22.62 -38.74
CA GLN A 414 29.96 -23.58 -39.53
C GLN A 414 28.56 -23.73 -38.93
N THR A 415 27.56 -23.80 -39.79
CA THR A 415 26.16 -23.92 -39.39
C THR A 415 25.49 -25.16 -39.97
N ASN A 416 24.41 -25.60 -39.34
CA ASN A 416 23.49 -26.61 -39.88
C ASN A 416 22.05 -26.06 -39.90
N PRO A 417 21.40 -25.92 -41.07
CA PRO A 417 21.98 -26.12 -42.40
C PRO A 417 23.13 -25.13 -42.71
N PRO A 418 24.05 -25.45 -43.65
CA PRO A 418 25.12 -24.52 -44.04
C PRO A 418 24.55 -23.23 -44.65
N ILE A 419 25.07 -22.08 -44.21
CA ILE A 419 24.76 -20.78 -44.82
C ILE A 419 25.80 -20.50 -45.91
N GLU A 420 25.33 -20.27 -47.14
CA GLU A 420 26.20 -19.93 -48.26
C GLU A 420 26.92 -18.58 -48.06
N ASN A 421 28.20 -18.52 -48.42
CA ASN A 421 29.03 -17.31 -48.40
C ASN A 421 29.11 -16.58 -47.04
N LEU A 422 29.05 -17.35 -45.94
CA LEU A 422 29.18 -16.79 -44.60
C LEU A 422 30.61 -16.20 -44.39
N PRO A 423 30.75 -14.90 -44.08
CA PRO A 423 32.07 -14.29 -43.91
C PRO A 423 32.72 -14.70 -42.59
N ALA A 424 33.97 -14.30 -42.38
CA ALA A 424 34.57 -14.35 -41.05
C ALA A 424 33.91 -13.32 -40.13
N MET A 425 33.68 -13.69 -38.86
CA MET A 425 32.98 -12.86 -37.88
C MET A 425 33.97 -12.13 -36.99
N ASP A 426 33.83 -10.82 -36.88
CA ASP A 426 34.67 -9.99 -36.01
C ASP A 426 34.33 -10.16 -34.54
N TYR A 427 33.07 -10.45 -34.24
CA TYR A 427 32.64 -10.70 -32.87
C TYR A 427 31.38 -11.57 -32.84
N MET A 428 31.22 -12.36 -31.78
CA MET A 428 30.05 -13.21 -31.58
C MET A 428 29.36 -12.94 -30.24
N TYR A 429 28.06 -12.64 -30.29
CA TYR A 429 27.23 -12.47 -29.10
C TYR A 429 26.29 -13.66 -28.91
N PHE A 430 26.40 -14.33 -27.76
CA PHE A 430 25.52 -15.42 -27.37
C PHE A 430 24.40 -14.93 -26.46
N ALA A 431 23.20 -14.81 -27.02
CA ALA A 431 21.96 -14.50 -26.30
C ALA A 431 21.13 -15.78 -26.13
N THR A 432 21.76 -16.80 -25.56
CA THR A 432 21.25 -18.18 -25.43
C THR A 432 20.49 -18.43 -24.14
N GLY A 433 20.37 -17.43 -23.27
CA GLY A 433 19.67 -17.50 -21.99
C GLY A 433 20.49 -18.20 -20.91
N ILE A 434 19.87 -18.41 -19.74
CA ILE A 434 20.49 -19.05 -18.58
C ILE A 434 19.66 -20.27 -18.21
N GLN A 435 20.29 -21.44 -18.18
CA GLN A 435 19.67 -22.68 -17.71
C GLN A 435 19.53 -22.66 -16.18
N THR A 436 18.42 -23.17 -15.68
CA THR A 436 18.17 -23.25 -14.23
C THR A 436 18.61 -24.62 -13.75
N ASP A 437 19.43 -24.63 -12.71
CA ASP A 437 19.79 -25.85 -11.99
C ASP A 437 20.20 -25.47 -10.55
N PHE A 438 19.27 -25.62 -9.62
CA PHE A 438 19.53 -25.29 -8.21
C PHE A 438 20.60 -26.18 -7.56
N SER A 439 20.79 -27.41 -8.07
CA SER A 439 21.76 -28.37 -7.53
C SER A 439 23.21 -27.96 -7.81
N SER A 440 23.41 -27.13 -8.85
CA SER A 440 24.72 -26.60 -9.24
C SER A 440 25.11 -25.30 -8.53
N LEU A 441 24.27 -24.76 -7.63
CA LEU A 441 24.52 -23.48 -6.95
C LEU A 441 25.52 -23.68 -5.78
N PRO A 442 26.75 -23.13 -5.83
CA PRO A 442 27.79 -23.45 -4.85
C PRO A 442 27.40 -23.09 -3.40
N TYR A 443 26.73 -21.96 -3.23
CA TYR A 443 26.30 -21.46 -1.93
C TYR A 443 25.18 -22.30 -1.27
N LEU A 444 24.55 -23.22 -2.00
CA LEU A 444 23.55 -24.16 -1.47
C LEU A 444 24.12 -25.55 -1.13
N SER A 445 25.40 -25.81 -1.40
CA SER A 445 26.01 -27.14 -1.25
C SER A 445 25.76 -27.77 0.14
N THR A 446 25.98 -27.01 1.21
CA THR A 446 25.74 -27.48 2.59
C THR A 446 24.25 -27.66 2.92
N ILE A 447 23.37 -26.79 2.42
CA ILE A 447 21.91 -26.98 2.56
C ILE A 447 21.46 -28.25 1.85
N LEU A 448 21.95 -28.50 0.63
CA LEU A 448 21.64 -29.72 -0.14
C LEU A 448 22.12 -30.99 0.55
N GLU A 449 23.28 -30.94 1.20
CA GLU A 449 23.85 -32.05 1.95
C GLU A 449 23.04 -32.34 3.24
N LYS A 450 22.78 -31.31 4.05
CA LYS A 450 22.13 -31.48 5.37
C LYS A 450 20.61 -31.61 5.28
N HIS A 451 20.00 -30.96 4.30
CA HIS A 451 18.55 -30.84 4.13
C HIS A 451 18.16 -31.12 2.67
N PRO A 452 18.40 -32.34 2.16
CA PRO A 452 18.15 -32.65 0.74
C PRO A 452 16.68 -32.49 0.37
N ILE A 453 16.42 -32.02 -0.85
CA ILE A 453 15.08 -31.97 -1.46
C ILE A 453 15.12 -32.55 -2.87
N GLU A 454 13.97 -33.03 -3.33
CA GLU A 454 13.82 -33.44 -4.72
C GLU A 454 13.94 -32.25 -5.68
N GLY A 455 14.43 -32.54 -6.89
CA GLY A 455 14.52 -31.58 -7.98
C GLY A 455 13.90 -32.13 -9.24
N ARG A 456 13.19 -31.28 -10.00
CA ARG A 456 12.62 -31.65 -11.31
C ARG A 456 13.00 -30.59 -12.34
N GLY A 457 13.60 -31.02 -13.45
CA GLY A 457 13.99 -30.11 -14.55
C GLY A 457 14.92 -28.96 -14.14
N GLY A 458 15.74 -29.14 -13.10
CA GLY A 458 16.63 -28.11 -12.55
C GLY A 458 15.96 -27.15 -11.55
N PHE A 459 14.69 -27.34 -11.22
CA PHE A 459 13.96 -26.57 -10.21
C PHE A 459 13.83 -27.35 -8.89
N PRO A 460 13.92 -26.67 -7.73
CA PRO A 460 13.71 -27.29 -6.43
C PRO A 460 12.23 -27.57 -6.17
N CYS A 461 11.90 -28.76 -5.66
CA CYS A 461 10.54 -29.14 -5.26
C CYS A 461 10.16 -28.56 -3.88
N ILE A 462 10.12 -27.23 -3.79
CA ILE A 462 9.76 -26.47 -2.58
C ILE A 462 8.28 -26.64 -2.20
N ASN A 463 7.90 -26.25 -0.98
CA ASN A 463 6.51 -26.32 -0.53
C ASN A 463 5.65 -25.14 -1.08
N ASN A 464 4.37 -25.12 -0.73
CA ASN A 464 3.43 -24.10 -1.23
C ASN A 464 3.66 -22.68 -0.71
N ASP A 465 4.38 -22.55 0.41
CA ASP A 465 4.82 -21.27 0.99
C ASP A 465 6.08 -20.72 0.29
N LEU A 466 6.51 -21.40 -0.78
CA LEU A 466 7.77 -21.15 -1.50
C LEU A 466 9.01 -21.39 -0.63
N MET A 467 8.89 -22.23 0.39
CA MET A 467 9.93 -22.54 1.35
C MET A 467 10.57 -23.89 1.04
N TRP A 468 11.86 -24.02 1.32
CA TRP A 468 12.70 -25.18 1.01
C TRP A 468 12.03 -26.50 1.42
N ASN A 469 11.63 -26.59 2.68
CA ASN A 469 10.71 -27.57 3.24
C ASN A 469 10.14 -27.03 4.56
N ASP A 470 9.22 -27.74 5.21
CA ASP A 470 8.52 -27.25 6.41
C ASP A 470 9.43 -26.91 7.61
N ASP A 471 10.64 -27.50 7.66
CA ASP A 471 11.62 -27.38 8.75
C ASP A 471 12.73 -26.36 8.47
N VAL A 472 12.95 -25.97 7.21
CA VAL A 472 14.04 -25.08 6.78
C VAL A 472 13.45 -23.79 6.20
N PRO A 473 13.48 -22.66 6.94
CA PRO A 473 12.87 -21.39 6.54
C PRO A 473 13.69 -20.61 5.50
N LEU A 474 14.11 -21.31 4.44
CA LEU A 474 14.76 -20.79 3.26
C LEU A 474 13.72 -20.64 2.15
N PHE A 475 13.39 -19.41 1.78
CA PHE A 475 12.36 -19.08 0.80
C PHE A 475 12.96 -18.83 -0.57
N MET A 476 12.25 -19.25 -1.61
CA MET A 476 12.63 -19.05 -3.02
C MET A 476 11.67 -18.07 -3.67
N MET A 477 12.21 -17.10 -4.42
CA MET A 477 11.42 -16.20 -5.24
C MET A 477 11.88 -16.21 -6.69
N GLY A 478 11.00 -15.71 -7.57
CA GLY A 478 11.31 -15.60 -8.99
C GLY A 478 11.43 -16.97 -9.65
N ARG A 479 12.48 -17.16 -10.46
CA ARG A 479 12.64 -18.35 -11.30
C ARG A 479 12.71 -19.67 -10.52
N LEU A 480 13.40 -19.68 -9.37
CA LEU A 480 13.53 -20.89 -8.55
C LEU A 480 12.20 -21.36 -7.94
N ALA A 481 11.20 -20.47 -7.86
CA ALA A 481 9.86 -20.77 -7.35
C ALA A 481 8.85 -21.16 -8.45
N ALA A 482 9.29 -21.38 -9.69
CA ALA A 482 8.40 -21.57 -10.83
C ALA A 482 7.44 -22.76 -10.66
N LEU A 483 7.84 -23.86 -10.01
CA LEU A 483 6.99 -25.03 -9.75
C LEU A 483 5.79 -24.74 -8.83
N ARG A 484 5.77 -23.59 -8.16
CA ARG A 484 4.67 -23.18 -7.27
C ARG A 484 4.01 -21.88 -7.70
N LEU A 485 4.73 -20.99 -8.38
CA LEU A 485 4.21 -19.71 -8.88
C LEU A 485 3.63 -19.80 -10.30
N GLY A 486 4.15 -20.70 -11.14
CA GLY A 486 3.76 -20.86 -12.54
C GLY A 486 4.69 -20.16 -13.54
N PRO A 487 4.29 -20.08 -14.82
CA PRO A 487 5.19 -19.69 -15.92
C PRO A 487 5.65 -18.22 -15.90
N ALA A 488 4.91 -17.35 -15.19
CA ALA A 488 5.25 -15.94 -15.00
C ALA A 488 6.19 -15.70 -13.81
N ALA A 489 6.62 -16.74 -13.08
CA ALA A 489 7.51 -16.61 -11.92
C ALA A 489 8.79 -15.78 -12.21
N PRO A 490 9.45 -15.88 -13.38
CA PRO A 490 10.63 -15.06 -13.69
C PRO A 490 10.34 -13.58 -14.01
N ASN A 491 9.07 -13.16 -14.08
CA ASN A 491 8.64 -11.83 -14.49
C ASN A 491 8.13 -11.00 -13.28
N LEU A 492 7.82 -9.71 -13.49
CA LEU A 492 7.35 -8.81 -12.42
C LEU A 492 6.06 -9.29 -11.75
N GLY A 493 5.11 -9.86 -12.49
CA GLY A 493 3.92 -10.48 -11.89
C GLY A 493 4.25 -11.67 -10.97
N GLY A 494 5.32 -12.41 -11.28
CA GLY A 494 5.84 -13.47 -10.40
C GLY A 494 6.54 -12.93 -9.15
N ALA A 495 7.19 -11.76 -9.25
CA ALA A 495 7.78 -11.07 -8.09
C ALA A 495 6.69 -10.67 -7.08
N GLN A 496 5.61 -10.04 -7.55
CA GLN A 496 4.48 -9.61 -6.71
C GLN A 496 3.77 -10.81 -6.06
N ALA A 497 3.42 -11.83 -6.86
CA ALA A 497 2.79 -13.04 -6.35
C ALA A 497 3.68 -13.84 -5.39
N GLY A 498 5.00 -13.88 -5.63
CA GLY A 498 5.96 -14.50 -4.73
C GLY A 498 6.09 -13.76 -3.41
N ALA A 499 6.16 -12.42 -3.46
CA ALA A 499 6.28 -11.58 -2.27
C ALA A 499 5.10 -11.78 -1.32
N GLU A 500 3.88 -11.83 -1.86
CA GLU A 500 2.66 -12.06 -1.07
C GLU A 500 2.73 -13.38 -0.30
N ARG A 501 3.12 -14.47 -0.98
CA ARG A 501 3.19 -15.81 -0.37
C ARG A 501 4.25 -15.91 0.71
N VAL A 502 5.45 -15.41 0.41
CA VAL A 502 6.59 -15.48 1.32
C VAL A 502 6.33 -14.63 2.56
N ALA A 503 5.73 -13.45 2.42
CA ALA A 503 5.44 -12.57 3.55
C ALA A 503 4.51 -13.24 4.58
N TRP A 504 3.42 -13.88 4.14
CA TRP A 504 2.54 -14.60 5.07
C TRP A 504 3.24 -15.75 5.81
N ALA A 505 4.13 -16.46 5.12
CA ALA A 505 4.86 -17.58 5.70
C ALA A 505 5.95 -17.14 6.68
N ILE A 506 6.55 -15.95 6.48
CA ILE A 506 7.48 -15.31 7.43
C ILE A 506 6.71 -14.80 8.65
N GLU A 507 5.56 -14.15 8.46
CA GLU A 507 4.70 -13.67 9.55
C GLU A 507 4.28 -14.77 10.54
N ASP A 508 4.08 -16.00 10.07
CA ASP A 508 3.75 -17.15 10.93
C ASP A 508 4.94 -17.70 11.73
N ARG A 509 6.18 -17.30 11.40
CA ARG A 509 7.41 -17.91 11.91
C ARG A 509 8.26 -16.98 12.76
N VAL A 510 8.20 -15.67 12.53
CA VAL A 510 8.95 -14.69 13.31
C VAL A 510 8.14 -14.30 14.55
N PRO A 511 8.67 -14.52 15.78
CA PRO A 511 7.97 -14.20 17.02
C PRO A 511 7.57 -12.71 17.11
N ARG A 512 6.42 -12.42 17.72
CA ARG A 512 5.98 -11.03 17.97
C ARG A 512 6.65 -10.47 19.24
N PRO A 513 7.01 -9.17 19.27
CA PRO A 513 7.51 -8.54 20.50
C PRO A 513 6.44 -8.62 21.61
N GLY A 514 6.76 -9.29 22.72
CA GLY A 514 5.87 -9.41 23.89
C GLY A 514 5.05 -10.70 24.00
N GLU A 515 5.16 -11.63 23.06
CA GLU A 515 4.65 -13.00 23.24
C GLU A 515 5.69 -13.82 24.00
N GLU A 516 5.57 -13.89 25.34
CA GLU A 516 6.21 -14.97 26.11
C GLU A 516 5.66 -16.31 25.59
N LYS A 517 6.54 -17.29 25.35
CA LYS A 517 6.19 -18.63 24.88
C LYS A 517 5.23 -19.31 25.88
N GLY A 518 3.94 -19.05 25.74
CA GLY A 518 2.91 -20.01 26.09
C GLY A 518 3.06 -21.17 25.11
N VAL A 519 3.74 -22.23 25.54
CA VAL A 519 3.75 -23.51 24.81
C VAL A 519 2.33 -24.06 24.87
N GLU A 520 1.44 -23.56 24.01
CA GLU A 520 0.29 -24.36 23.60
C GLU A 520 0.85 -25.45 22.69
N ASP A 521 0.99 -26.63 23.28
CA ASP A 521 1.23 -27.90 22.61
C ASP A 521 0.22 -28.04 21.45
N HIS A 522 0.63 -27.61 20.24
CA HIS A 522 0.00 -28.08 19.03
C HIS A 522 0.24 -29.57 18.95
N LYS A 523 -0.73 -30.32 19.48
CA LYS A 523 -0.82 -31.79 19.47
C LYS A 523 -0.18 -32.33 18.19
N LYS A 524 1.07 -32.80 18.32
CA LYS A 524 1.72 -33.66 17.34
C LYS A 524 0.94 -34.96 17.32
N GLY A 525 -0.12 -35.00 16.52
CA GLY A 525 -0.84 -36.22 16.21
C GLY A 525 0.12 -37.18 15.53
N ALA A 526 0.46 -38.27 16.22
CA ALA A 526 1.32 -39.33 15.75
C ALA A 526 0.87 -39.85 14.36
N ARG A 527 1.56 -39.46 13.29
CA ARG A 527 1.50 -40.15 12.00
C ARG A 527 2.92 -40.46 11.54
N LYS A 528 3.45 -41.59 12.01
CA LYS A 528 4.75 -42.14 11.56
C LYS A 528 4.68 -42.80 10.17
N VAL A 529 3.59 -42.65 9.41
CA VAL A 529 3.42 -43.26 8.08
C VAL A 529 2.80 -42.25 7.11
N LYS A 530 3.48 -42.00 5.99
CA LYS A 530 3.06 -41.10 4.90
C LYS A 530 1.81 -41.67 4.20
N CYS A 531 0.76 -40.85 4.09
CA CYS A 531 -0.48 -41.14 3.36
C CYS A 531 -0.18 -41.21 1.84
N ASP A 532 -0.87 -42.08 1.11
CA ASP A 532 -0.75 -42.19 -0.35
C ASP A 532 -1.78 -41.35 -1.12
N GLU A 533 -2.58 -40.58 -0.38
CA GLU A 533 -3.51 -39.55 -0.88
C GLU A 533 -4.53 -40.02 -1.94
N THR A 534 -4.77 -41.33 -2.07
CA THR A 534 -5.84 -41.84 -2.94
C THR A 534 -7.22 -41.54 -2.36
N TRP A 535 -8.16 -41.11 -3.20
CA TRP A 535 -9.54 -40.79 -2.86
C TRP A 535 -10.47 -41.98 -3.17
N PRO A 536 -11.53 -42.28 -2.37
CA PRO A 536 -12.02 -41.61 -1.16
C PRO A 536 -11.35 -42.05 0.15
N LYS A 537 -10.54 -43.12 0.12
CA LYS A 537 -9.75 -43.60 1.26
C LYS A 537 -8.34 -43.97 0.78
N CYS A 538 -7.34 -43.71 1.62
CA CYS A 538 -5.94 -44.02 1.33
C CYS A 538 -5.74 -45.55 1.16
N LYS A 539 -5.02 -46.02 0.13
CA LYS A 539 -4.87 -47.48 -0.11
C LYS A 539 -4.16 -48.13 1.08
N ARG A 540 -3.16 -47.46 1.65
CA ARG A 540 -2.43 -47.93 2.85
C ARG A 540 -3.33 -48.13 4.07
N CYS A 541 -4.34 -47.29 4.25
CA CYS A 541 -5.32 -47.39 5.33
C CYS A 541 -6.20 -48.62 5.10
N THR A 542 -6.62 -48.79 3.84
CA THR A 542 -7.48 -49.88 3.38
C THR A 542 -6.78 -51.24 3.48
N THR A 543 -5.51 -51.34 3.07
CA THR A 543 -4.76 -52.61 3.08
C THR A 543 -4.26 -53.01 4.47
N THR A 544 -4.11 -52.07 5.39
CA THR A 544 -3.67 -52.36 6.77
C THR A 544 -4.82 -52.48 7.78
N GLY A 545 -6.07 -52.46 7.32
CA GLY A 545 -7.26 -52.57 8.18
C GLY A 545 -7.46 -51.38 9.14
N ARG A 546 -6.81 -50.24 8.89
CA ARG A 546 -6.92 -49.03 9.72
C ARG A 546 -8.03 -48.12 9.22
N THR A 547 -8.77 -47.51 10.14
CA THR A 547 -9.77 -46.48 9.79
C THR A 547 -9.08 -45.26 9.18
N CYS A 548 -9.40 -44.94 7.93
CA CYS A 548 -8.92 -43.74 7.27
C CYS A 548 -9.72 -42.54 7.77
N ASP A 549 -9.08 -41.55 8.38
CA ASP A 549 -9.72 -40.31 8.84
C ASP A 549 -10.37 -39.49 7.69
N GLY A 550 -10.12 -39.90 6.44
CA GLY A 550 -10.70 -39.29 5.25
C GLY A 550 -10.14 -37.89 4.96
N TYR A 551 -10.58 -37.33 3.83
CA TYR A 551 -10.38 -35.91 3.52
C TYR A 551 -11.52 -35.12 4.17
N ARG A 552 -11.25 -33.91 4.69
CA ARG A 552 -12.33 -32.99 5.08
C ARG A 552 -13.30 -32.87 3.90
N ALA A 553 -14.56 -33.25 4.11
CA ALA A 553 -15.59 -33.02 3.10
C ALA A 553 -15.59 -31.52 2.77
N PRO A 554 -15.69 -31.14 1.47
CA PRO A 554 -15.85 -29.74 1.13
C PRO A 554 -17.05 -29.17 1.90
N PRO A 555 -16.96 -27.93 2.44
CA PRO A 555 -18.08 -27.34 3.16
C PRO A 555 -19.34 -27.36 2.29
N ALA A 556 -20.50 -27.58 2.92
CA ALA A 556 -21.79 -27.64 2.23
C ALA A 556 -21.97 -26.40 1.33
N GLY A 557 -21.87 -26.62 0.00
CA GLY A 557 -21.85 -25.54 -0.99
C GLY A 557 -20.70 -25.57 -2.01
N SER A 558 -19.88 -26.62 -2.09
CA SER A 558 -18.93 -26.79 -3.19
C SER A 558 -19.62 -26.76 -4.55
N PHE A 559 -19.23 -25.79 -5.37
CA PHE A 559 -19.78 -25.54 -6.70
C PHE A 559 -19.32 -26.61 -7.71
N SER A 560 -20.19 -26.99 -8.64
CA SER A 560 -19.79 -27.83 -9.79
C SER A 560 -18.88 -27.06 -10.75
N TRP A 561 -18.08 -27.77 -11.56
CA TRP A 561 -17.25 -27.18 -12.62
C TRP A 561 -18.03 -26.22 -13.53
N ASP A 562 -19.30 -26.52 -13.83
CA ASP A 562 -20.20 -25.65 -14.60
C ASP A 562 -20.52 -24.31 -13.90
N VAL A 563 -20.62 -24.30 -12.57
CA VAL A 563 -20.85 -23.08 -11.79
C VAL A 563 -19.53 -22.32 -11.56
N LEU A 564 -18.41 -23.01 -11.41
CA LEU A 564 -17.07 -22.43 -11.27
C LEU A 564 -16.59 -21.69 -12.54
N LEU A 565 -17.00 -22.17 -13.73
CA LEU A 565 -16.76 -21.52 -15.03
C LEU A 565 -17.74 -20.38 -15.34
N ARG A 566 -18.86 -20.30 -14.62
CA ARG A 566 -19.89 -19.25 -14.75
C ARG A 566 -19.88 -18.21 -13.63
N ALA A 567 -19.06 -18.40 -12.59
CA ALA A 567 -18.92 -17.44 -11.50
C ALA A 567 -18.55 -16.07 -12.08
N ALA A 568 -19.39 -15.07 -11.83
CA ALA A 568 -19.13 -13.71 -12.27
C ALA A 568 -17.77 -13.28 -11.71
N GLN A 569 -16.88 -12.80 -12.59
CA GLN A 569 -15.65 -12.14 -12.16
C GLN A 569 -16.01 -11.03 -11.14
N PRO A 570 -15.11 -10.70 -10.18
CA PRO A 570 -15.29 -9.49 -9.41
C PRO A 570 -15.57 -8.36 -10.40
N ARG A 571 -16.65 -7.60 -10.17
CA ARG A 571 -16.97 -6.43 -10.98
C ARG A 571 -15.94 -5.35 -10.67
N LEU A 572 -14.70 -5.53 -11.14
CA LEU A 572 -13.72 -4.48 -11.23
C LEU A 572 -14.33 -3.42 -12.12
N ILE A 573 -14.66 -2.27 -11.54
CA ILE A 573 -15.26 -1.16 -12.27
C ILE A 573 -14.16 -0.59 -13.18
N PRO A 574 -14.24 -0.78 -14.51
CA PRO A 574 -13.20 -0.28 -15.40
C PRO A 574 -13.15 1.24 -15.29
N VAL A 575 -11.97 1.83 -15.16
CA VAL A 575 -11.85 3.28 -15.26
C VAL A 575 -11.93 3.65 -16.74
N THR A 576 -12.98 4.37 -17.13
CA THR A 576 -13.21 4.73 -18.55
C THR A 576 -12.86 6.18 -18.87
N ASN A 577 -12.54 6.99 -17.87
CA ASN A 577 -12.28 8.42 -18.02
C ASN A 577 -10.95 8.81 -17.35
N ALA A 578 -10.11 9.60 -18.04
CA ALA A 578 -8.83 10.10 -17.54
C ALA A 578 -8.98 10.94 -16.26
N ASP A 579 -10.03 11.78 -16.18
CA ASP A 579 -10.29 12.59 -14.99
C ASP A 579 -10.58 11.71 -13.77
N GLU A 580 -11.30 10.61 -13.95
CA GLU A 580 -11.55 9.65 -12.88
C GLU A 580 -10.28 8.92 -12.44
N VAL A 581 -9.39 8.54 -13.38
CA VAL A 581 -8.10 7.92 -13.03
C VAL A 581 -7.28 8.89 -12.19
N ARG A 582 -7.14 10.14 -12.65
CA ARG A 582 -6.38 11.18 -11.96
C ARG A 582 -6.95 11.46 -10.57
N SER A 583 -8.26 11.64 -10.46
CA SER A 583 -8.92 11.90 -9.17
C SER A 583 -8.83 10.71 -8.21
N LEU A 584 -8.99 9.45 -8.68
CA LEU A 584 -8.75 8.28 -7.82
C LEU A 584 -7.29 8.21 -7.37
N SER A 585 -6.35 8.45 -8.29
CA SER A 585 -4.93 8.45 -7.95
C SER A 585 -4.58 9.55 -6.93
N TYR A 586 -5.08 10.77 -7.12
CA TYR A 586 -4.94 11.87 -6.16
C TYR A 586 -5.53 11.48 -4.80
N PHE A 587 -6.66 10.78 -4.79
CA PHE A 587 -7.21 10.26 -3.54
C PHE A 587 -6.27 9.28 -2.84
N HIS A 588 -5.75 8.27 -3.54
CA HIS A 588 -4.86 7.26 -2.93
C HIS A 588 -3.52 7.84 -2.44
N HIS A 589 -2.95 8.80 -3.18
CA HIS A 589 -1.62 9.34 -2.92
C HIS A 589 -1.61 10.57 -2.01
N ALA A 590 -2.62 11.44 -2.11
CA ALA A 590 -2.66 12.69 -1.36
C ALA A 590 -3.79 12.71 -0.31
N VAL A 591 -5.03 12.40 -0.69
CA VAL A 591 -6.18 12.63 0.19
C VAL A 591 -6.30 11.58 1.30
N ALA A 592 -6.31 10.30 0.96
CA ALA A 592 -6.51 9.20 1.91
C ALA A 592 -5.48 9.19 3.05
N PRO A 593 -4.15 9.37 2.80
CA PRO A 593 -3.17 9.47 3.88
C PRO A 593 -3.43 10.63 4.85
N ILE A 594 -3.97 11.75 4.35
CA ILE A 594 -4.30 12.91 5.18
C ILE A 594 -5.58 12.66 5.99
N LEU A 595 -6.62 12.08 5.37
CA LEU A 595 -7.88 11.75 6.04
C LEU A 595 -7.70 10.74 7.17
N SER A 596 -6.76 9.81 7.03
CA SER A 596 -6.39 8.84 8.07
C SER A 596 -5.90 9.44 9.38
N GLY A 597 -5.40 10.67 9.35
CA GLY A 597 -4.78 11.29 10.52
C GLY A 597 -3.70 10.40 11.13
N PRO A 598 -3.38 10.57 12.42
CA PRO A 598 -2.29 9.83 13.07
C PRO A 598 -2.72 8.50 13.72
N PHE A 599 -3.99 8.08 13.58
CA PHE A 599 -4.56 7.03 14.45
C PHE A 599 -5.04 5.77 13.72
N ASP A 600 -5.63 5.86 12.51
CA ASP A 600 -5.97 4.70 11.68
C ASP A 600 -5.71 4.99 10.19
N SER A 601 -4.54 4.54 9.71
CA SER A 601 -4.22 4.61 8.29
C SER A 601 -5.13 3.72 7.45
N SER A 602 -5.51 2.55 7.95
CA SER A 602 -6.12 1.49 7.15
C SER A 602 -7.52 1.83 6.65
N PHE A 603 -8.32 2.58 7.40
CA PHE A 603 -9.67 2.91 6.98
C PHE A 603 -9.71 3.63 5.63
N TRP A 604 -9.03 4.77 5.49
CA TRP A 604 -9.04 5.55 4.25
C TRP A 604 -8.08 4.99 3.20
N THR A 605 -6.85 4.62 3.59
CA THR A 605 -5.83 4.21 2.61
C THR A 605 -6.05 2.82 2.04
N TYR A 606 -6.79 1.96 2.74
CA TYR A 606 -7.01 0.58 2.34
C TYR A 606 -8.49 0.24 2.19
N PHE A 607 -9.28 0.38 3.26
CA PHE A 607 -10.65 -0.07 3.22
C PHE A 607 -11.50 0.73 2.22
N VAL A 608 -11.52 2.06 2.35
CA VAL A 608 -12.22 2.95 1.39
C VAL A 608 -11.63 2.77 -0.01
N ALA A 609 -10.31 2.70 -0.13
CA ALA A 609 -9.59 2.44 -1.37
C ALA A 609 -10.04 1.15 -2.06
N GLN A 610 -10.19 0.03 -1.36
CA GLN A 610 -10.69 -1.23 -1.93
C GLN A 610 -12.16 -1.12 -2.36
N MET A 611 -12.96 -0.38 -1.59
CA MET A 611 -14.37 -0.22 -1.87
C MET A 611 -14.62 0.61 -3.13
N THR A 612 -13.69 1.47 -3.57
CA THR A 612 -13.81 2.17 -4.86
C THR A 612 -13.74 1.22 -6.06
N HIS A 613 -13.02 0.10 -5.97
CA HIS A 613 -12.90 -0.86 -7.05
C HIS A 613 -14.08 -1.83 -7.14
N SER A 614 -14.81 -2.00 -6.04
CA SER A 614 -15.84 -3.02 -5.87
C SER A 614 -17.26 -2.46 -5.78
N GLU A 615 -17.44 -1.23 -5.28
CA GLU A 615 -18.74 -0.62 -5.04
C GLU A 615 -18.88 0.73 -5.79
N PRO A 616 -19.76 0.82 -6.81
CA PRO A 616 -19.90 2.03 -7.62
C PRO A 616 -20.24 3.29 -6.82
N ALA A 617 -21.16 3.20 -5.85
CA ALA A 617 -21.54 4.35 -5.04
C ALA A 617 -20.37 4.91 -4.21
N ALA A 618 -19.54 4.02 -3.64
CA ALA A 618 -18.35 4.41 -2.89
C ALA A 618 -17.31 5.08 -3.81
N ARG A 619 -17.10 4.55 -5.02
CA ARG A 619 -16.21 5.16 -6.02
C ARG A 619 -16.63 6.58 -6.37
N HIS A 620 -17.91 6.79 -6.67
CA HIS A 620 -18.43 8.12 -7.00
C HIS A 620 -18.29 9.08 -5.81
N ALA A 621 -18.59 8.65 -4.58
CA ALA A 621 -18.37 9.48 -3.40
C ALA A 621 -16.87 9.84 -3.21
N VAL A 622 -15.95 8.90 -3.41
CA VAL A 622 -14.50 9.16 -3.34
C VAL A 622 -14.01 10.13 -4.42
N LEU A 623 -14.52 10.03 -5.64
CA LEU A 623 -14.22 10.98 -6.71
C LEU A 623 -14.65 12.41 -6.33
N ALA A 624 -15.83 12.55 -5.70
CA ALA A 624 -16.30 13.83 -5.19
C ALA A 624 -15.42 14.36 -4.04
N ILE A 625 -15.04 13.50 -3.08
CA ILE A 625 -14.10 13.87 -2.00
C ILE A 625 -12.77 14.36 -2.61
N SER A 626 -12.23 13.64 -3.58
CA SER A 626 -10.95 13.96 -4.21
C SER A 626 -10.97 15.34 -4.87
N SER A 627 -12.00 15.61 -5.67
CA SER A 627 -12.18 16.89 -6.36
C SER A 627 -12.43 18.05 -5.39
N LEU A 628 -13.27 17.85 -4.37
CA LEU A 628 -13.52 18.85 -3.33
C LEU A 628 -12.28 19.15 -2.50
N TYR A 629 -11.46 18.14 -2.20
CA TYR A 629 -10.21 18.31 -1.48
C TYR A 629 -9.18 19.07 -2.32
N GLU A 630 -9.06 18.74 -3.60
CA GLU A 630 -8.14 19.43 -4.53
C GLU A 630 -8.50 20.91 -4.69
N SER A 631 -9.78 21.20 -4.85
CA SER A 631 -10.32 22.56 -4.95
C SER A 631 -10.51 23.27 -3.60
N PHE A 632 -10.15 22.61 -2.48
CA PHE A 632 -10.30 23.16 -1.14
C PHE A 632 -9.34 24.34 -0.94
N GLU A 633 -9.91 25.54 -0.97
CA GLU A 633 -9.30 26.81 -0.61
C GLU A 633 -10.10 27.42 0.55
N PRO A 634 -9.54 27.49 1.76
CA PRO A 634 -10.23 28.14 2.87
C PRO A 634 -10.26 29.66 2.71
N SER A 635 -11.47 30.19 2.77
CA SER A 635 -11.84 31.48 3.36
C SER A 635 -11.18 32.75 2.81
N CYS A 636 -11.23 32.96 1.49
CA CYS A 636 -11.18 34.33 0.91
C CYS A 636 -12.47 34.73 0.15
N SER A 637 -13.42 33.81 -0.02
CA SER A 637 -14.71 34.11 -0.63
C SER A 637 -15.81 33.27 0.00
N ASN A 638 -16.83 33.92 0.60
CA ASN A 638 -18.05 33.26 1.10
C ASN A 638 -18.94 32.70 -0.03
N GLN A 639 -18.42 32.58 -1.27
CA GLN A 639 -19.13 31.94 -2.38
C GLN A 639 -18.70 30.48 -2.49
N PRO A 640 -19.60 29.50 -2.34
CA PRO A 640 -19.29 28.11 -2.60
C PRO A 640 -18.87 27.97 -4.07
N ARG A 641 -17.59 27.66 -4.32
CA ARG A 641 -17.13 27.32 -5.66
C ARG A 641 -17.89 26.06 -6.08
N VAL A 642 -18.71 26.18 -7.12
CA VAL A 642 -19.51 25.06 -7.62
C VAL A 642 -18.57 24.10 -8.35
N ASP A 643 -18.09 23.09 -7.64
CA ASP A 643 -17.36 21.98 -8.25
C ASP A 643 -18.36 21.05 -8.97
N ARG A 644 -18.53 21.30 -10.28
CA ARG A 644 -19.43 20.52 -11.14
C ARG A 644 -19.08 19.04 -11.15
N PHE A 645 -17.78 18.69 -11.10
CA PHE A 645 -17.34 17.31 -11.11
C PHE A 645 -17.77 16.63 -9.81
N ALA A 646 -17.49 17.25 -8.66
CA ALA A 646 -17.91 16.73 -7.37
C ALA A 646 -19.44 16.57 -7.26
N ILE A 647 -20.23 17.54 -7.74
CA ILE A 647 -21.71 17.47 -7.70
C ILE A 647 -22.23 16.32 -8.57
N VAL A 648 -21.69 16.14 -9.78
CA VAL A 648 -22.08 15.03 -10.67
C VAL A 648 -21.82 13.69 -9.98
N HIS A 649 -20.61 13.50 -9.43
CA HIS A 649 -20.26 12.25 -8.76
C HIS A 649 -21.03 12.06 -7.44
N TYR A 650 -21.28 13.11 -6.66
CA TYR A 650 -22.11 13.06 -5.46
C TYR A 650 -23.55 12.60 -5.78
N ASN A 651 -24.19 13.21 -6.78
CA ASN A 651 -25.54 12.83 -7.22
C ASN A 651 -25.58 11.42 -7.82
N GLN A 652 -24.54 11.02 -8.54
CA GLN A 652 -24.44 9.66 -9.08
C GLN A 652 -24.34 8.61 -7.96
N ALA A 653 -23.59 8.90 -6.89
CA ALA A 653 -23.53 8.03 -5.71
C ALA A 653 -24.91 7.89 -5.05
N ILE A 654 -25.67 8.98 -4.92
CA ILE A 654 -27.05 8.95 -4.41
C ILE A 654 -27.95 8.10 -5.32
N SER A 655 -27.90 8.33 -6.64
CA SER A 655 -28.68 7.58 -7.63
C SER A 655 -28.43 6.07 -7.53
N LEU A 656 -27.18 5.66 -7.33
CA LEU A 656 -26.79 4.25 -7.18
C LEU A 656 -27.27 3.64 -5.86
N LEU A 657 -27.43 4.42 -4.79
CA LEU A 657 -28.00 3.91 -3.55
C LEU A 657 -29.54 3.76 -3.61
N VAL A 658 -30.19 4.58 -4.43
CA VAL A 658 -31.67 4.65 -4.52
C VAL A 658 -32.23 3.69 -5.58
N HIS A 659 -31.59 3.59 -6.74
CA HIS A 659 -32.18 2.96 -7.93
C HIS A 659 -31.59 1.59 -8.31
N ASP A 660 -30.38 1.25 -7.83
CA ASP A 660 -29.76 -0.06 -8.07
C ASP A 660 -30.30 -1.11 -7.08
N PRO A 661 -30.10 -2.44 -7.32
CA PRO A 661 -30.57 -3.47 -6.41
C PRO A 661 -30.11 -3.22 -4.96
N LYS A 662 -31.03 -3.45 -4.01
CA LYS A 662 -30.93 -3.04 -2.60
C LYS A 662 -29.49 -3.19 -2.04
N PRO A 663 -28.77 -2.08 -1.79
CA PRO A 663 -27.39 -2.14 -1.31
C PRO A 663 -27.32 -2.81 0.06
N SER A 664 -26.17 -3.43 0.38
CA SER A 664 -25.94 -3.97 1.72
C SER A 664 -25.93 -2.84 2.76
N ILE A 665 -26.28 -3.16 4.01
CA ILE A 665 -26.23 -2.19 5.11
C ILE A 665 -24.83 -1.59 5.25
N ASP A 666 -23.78 -2.42 5.14
CA ASP A 666 -22.38 -1.97 5.19
C ASP A 666 -22.02 -0.99 4.07
N ASN A 667 -22.57 -1.17 2.87
CA ASN A 667 -22.33 -0.24 1.75
C ASN A 667 -23.00 1.11 1.99
N VAL A 668 -24.24 1.10 2.51
CA VAL A 668 -24.95 2.33 2.87
C VAL A 668 -24.19 3.07 3.98
N LEU A 669 -23.78 2.36 5.02
CA LEU A 669 -23.00 2.93 6.12
C LEU A 669 -21.66 3.51 5.65
N LEU A 670 -20.96 2.82 4.74
CA LEU A 670 -19.73 3.33 4.15
C LEU A 670 -19.99 4.65 3.39
N VAL A 671 -21.02 4.68 2.53
CA VAL A 671 -21.33 5.90 1.78
C VAL A 671 -21.80 7.02 2.69
N CYS A 672 -22.48 6.75 3.81
CA CYS A 672 -22.77 7.75 4.84
C CYS A 672 -21.48 8.38 5.41
N VAL A 673 -20.45 7.58 5.72
CA VAL A 673 -19.14 8.08 6.15
C VAL A 673 -18.51 8.98 5.08
N LEU A 674 -18.54 8.55 3.82
CA LEU A 674 -17.99 9.33 2.70
C LEU A 674 -18.77 10.64 2.50
N PHE A 675 -20.09 10.63 2.67
CA PHE A 675 -20.91 11.83 2.60
C PHE A 675 -20.67 12.78 3.76
N ILE A 676 -20.42 12.30 4.98
CA ILE A 676 -19.99 13.15 6.09
C ILE A 676 -18.69 13.90 5.72
N CYS A 677 -17.73 13.22 5.09
CA CYS A 677 -16.49 13.85 4.61
C CYS A 677 -16.74 14.92 3.53
N ILE A 678 -17.63 14.64 2.57
CA ILE A 678 -18.06 15.61 1.55
C ILE A 678 -18.69 16.84 2.22
N GLU A 679 -19.60 16.64 3.17
CA GLU A 679 -20.29 17.74 3.85
C GLU A 679 -19.35 18.54 4.78
N PHE A 680 -18.32 17.90 5.36
CA PHE A 680 -17.24 18.61 6.07
C PHE A 680 -16.43 19.52 5.13
N LEU A 681 -16.00 18.99 3.98
CA LEU A 681 -15.29 19.78 2.96
C LEU A 681 -16.15 20.96 2.46
N ARG A 682 -17.46 20.74 2.33
CA ARG A 682 -18.44 21.79 1.94
C ARG A 682 -18.83 22.73 3.08
N GLY A 683 -18.55 22.39 4.33
CA GLY A 683 -18.95 23.16 5.51
C GLY A 683 -20.44 23.08 5.85
N ASN A 684 -21.15 22.08 5.32
CA ASN A 684 -22.58 21.92 5.51
C ASN A 684 -22.88 21.12 6.80
N ARG A 685 -23.10 21.85 7.89
CA ARG A 685 -23.28 21.26 9.23
C ARG A 685 -24.52 20.39 9.32
N GLU A 686 -25.65 20.84 8.76
CA GLU A 686 -26.93 20.15 8.87
C GLU A 686 -26.91 18.79 8.14
N ALA A 687 -26.39 18.77 6.91
CA ALA A 687 -26.28 17.53 6.14
C ALA A 687 -25.29 16.55 6.78
N ALA A 688 -24.15 17.02 7.30
CA ALA A 688 -23.19 16.16 8.01
C ALA A 688 -23.83 15.50 9.25
N ILE A 689 -24.54 16.27 10.08
CA ILE A 689 -25.27 15.74 11.25
C ILE A 689 -26.35 14.76 10.83
N SER A 690 -27.08 15.06 9.76
CA SER A 690 -28.11 14.18 9.19
C SER A 690 -27.52 12.84 8.76
N HIS A 691 -26.42 12.82 8.00
CA HIS A 691 -25.75 11.58 7.59
C HIS A 691 -25.25 10.76 8.79
N ALA A 692 -24.68 11.42 9.80
CA ALA A 692 -24.26 10.75 11.03
C ALA A 692 -25.45 10.13 11.78
N SER A 693 -26.54 10.87 11.94
CA SER A 693 -27.75 10.40 12.62
C SER A 693 -28.40 9.22 11.90
N HIS A 694 -28.50 9.26 10.57
CA HIS A 694 -29.06 8.16 9.79
C HIS A 694 -28.18 6.90 9.88
N GLY A 695 -26.86 7.06 9.82
CA GLY A 695 -25.93 5.94 9.96
C GLY A 695 -25.99 5.27 11.34
N VAL A 696 -26.06 6.05 12.43
CA VAL A 696 -26.21 5.49 13.78
C VAL A 696 -27.55 4.76 13.95
N ARG A 697 -28.66 5.33 13.47
CA ARG A 697 -29.97 4.67 13.50
C ARG A 697 -29.96 3.35 12.72
N LEU A 698 -29.31 3.33 11.57
CA LEU A 698 -29.17 2.12 10.75
C LEU A 698 -28.31 1.06 11.45
N LEU A 699 -27.21 1.45 12.11
CA LEU A 699 -26.38 0.55 12.89
C LEU A 699 -27.12 -0.09 14.07
N ASN A 700 -27.90 0.72 14.80
CA ASN A 700 -28.74 0.23 15.90
C ASN A 700 -29.78 -0.78 15.39
N ALA A 701 -30.44 -0.49 14.27
CA ALA A 701 -31.42 -1.40 13.67
C ALA A 701 -30.80 -2.70 13.14
N ALA A 702 -29.52 -2.67 12.73
CA ALA A 702 -28.78 -3.82 12.20
C ALA A 702 -28.07 -4.67 13.27
N GLY A 703 -28.21 -4.32 14.56
CA GLY A 703 -27.62 -5.07 15.68
C GLY A 703 -26.10 -4.97 15.78
N HIS A 704 -25.50 -3.83 15.38
CA HIS A 704 -24.08 -3.50 15.58
C HIS A 704 -23.05 -4.45 14.92
N ASN A 705 -23.46 -5.36 14.03
CA ASN A 705 -22.58 -6.34 13.39
C ASN A 705 -21.73 -5.78 12.23
N SER A 706 -21.56 -4.46 12.15
CA SER A 706 -20.80 -3.80 11.09
C SER A 706 -19.40 -3.41 11.56
N ARG A 707 -18.40 -3.60 10.70
CA ARG A 707 -17.02 -3.09 10.90
C ARG A 707 -16.94 -1.57 11.02
N LEU A 708 -17.97 -0.85 10.59
CA LEU A 708 -18.04 0.62 10.65
C LEU A 708 -18.51 1.15 12.01
N SER A 709 -18.86 0.27 12.95
CA SER A 709 -19.34 0.65 14.29
C SER A 709 -18.38 1.60 15.00
N THR A 710 -17.08 1.30 15.00
CA THR A 710 -16.04 2.15 15.61
C THR A 710 -15.96 3.52 14.96
N THR A 711 -15.98 3.56 13.62
CA THR A 711 -15.95 4.80 12.86
C THR A 711 -17.15 5.70 13.18
N PHE A 712 -18.35 5.13 13.24
CA PHE A 712 -19.56 5.87 13.63
C PHE A 712 -19.56 6.30 15.10
N SER A 713 -18.93 5.52 15.99
CA SER A 713 -18.73 5.91 17.38
C SER A 713 -17.90 7.20 17.46
N GLN A 714 -16.81 7.29 16.71
CA GLN A 714 -15.95 8.48 16.65
C GLN A 714 -16.71 9.68 16.04
N MET A 715 -17.40 9.46 14.93
CA MET A 715 -18.21 10.49 14.27
C MET A 715 -19.39 10.98 15.12
N SER A 716 -19.79 10.25 16.18
CA SER A 716 -20.87 10.69 17.07
C SER A 716 -20.45 11.84 18.00
N ILE A 717 -19.16 12.20 18.05
CA ILE A 717 -18.65 13.31 18.86
C ILE A 717 -19.01 14.66 18.26
N PHE A 718 -18.73 14.88 16.97
CA PHE A 718 -18.88 16.20 16.36
C PHE A 718 -20.33 16.75 16.44
N PRO A 719 -21.41 15.97 16.25
CA PRO A 719 -22.77 16.49 16.30
C PRO A 719 -23.09 17.11 17.66
N LEU A 720 -22.54 16.57 18.75
CA LEU A 720 -22.79 17.07 20.11
C LEU A 720 -22.32 18.52 20.32
N PHE A 721 -21.39 19.01 19.49
CA PHE A 721 -20.93 20.40 19.49
C PHE A 721 -21.85 21.35 18.70
N PHE A 722 -22.60 20.85 17.72
CA PHE A 722 -23.33 21.68 16.74
C PHE A 722 -24.85 21.51 16.76
N ILE A 723 -25.39 20.45 17.38
CA ILE A 723 -26.84 20.28 17.51
C ILE A 723 -27.44 21.37 18.42
N LYS A 724 -28.60 21.89 17.99
CA LYS A 724 -29.38 22.89 18.75
C LYS A 724 -29.81 22.32 20.11
N GLU A 725 -29.98 23.20 21.08
CA GLU A 725 -30.50 22.83 22.41
C GLU A 725 -31.91 22.22 22.28
N GLY A 726 -32.22 21.20 23.08
CA GLY A 726 -33.46 20.41 22.98
C GLY A 726 -33.48 19.30 21.90
N ASN A 727 -32.52 19.28 20.97
CA ASN A 727 -32.41 18.18 19.99
C ASN A 727 -31.54 17.03 20.51
N GLU A 728 -32.03 15.79 20.38
CA GLU A 728 -31.27 14.59 20.72
C GLU A 728 -30.56 13.99 19.50
N PHE A 729 -29.29 13.60 19.67
CA PHE A 729 -28.55 12.80 18.69
C PHE A 729 -28.60 11.31 19.09
N PRO A 730 -28.95 10.39 18.18
CA PRO A 730 -28.99 8.97 18.49
C PRO A 730 -27.58 8.45 18.82
N LEU A 731 -27.47 7.59 19.83
CA LEU A 731 -26.21 6.93 20.16
C LEU A 731 -26.23 5.47 19.73
N LEU A 732 -25.04 4.90 19.55
CA LEU A 732 -24.89 3.46 19.40
C LEU A 732 -25.32 2.76 20.69
N ALA A 733 -26.28 1.84 20.60
CA ALA A 733 -26.68 1.02 21.75
C ALA A 733 -25.51 0.14 22.22
N ARG A 734 -25.27 0.07 23.55
CA ARG A 734 -24.16 -0.72 24.12
C ARG A 734 -24.43 -2.21 23.92
N ASN A 735 -23.45 -2.94 23.37
CA ASN A 735 -23.33 -4.37 23.69
C ASN A 735 -22.96 -4.44 25.18
N GLY A 736 -23.81 -5.02 26.01
CA GLY A 736 -23.62 -5.08 27.45
C GLY A 736 -22.38 -5.86 27.87
N SER A 737 -21.21 -5.22 27.92
CA SER A 737 -20.03 -5.59 28.70
C SER A 737 -18.94 -4.53 28.48
N THR A 738 -18.08 -4.30 29.48
CA THR A 738 -16.96 -3.34 29.51
C THR A 738 -17.30 -1.89 29.90
N ASP A 739 -17.84 -1.69 31.10
CA ASP A 739 -17.20 -0.72 32.01
C ASP A 739 -16.06 -1.49 32.70
N GLU A 740 -14.97 -1.72 31.98
CA GLU A 740 -13.75 -2.21 32.63
C GLU A 740 -13.25 -1.10 33.54
N LYS A 741 -13.32 -1.35 34.86
CA LYS A 741 -12.86 -0.41 35.90
C LYS A 741 -11.36 -0.05 35.77
N SER A 742 -10.63 -0.67 34.85
CA SER A 742 -9.22 -0.44 34.55
C SER A 742 -8.92 -0.87 33.10
N PRO A 743 -9.01 0.04 32.11
CA PRO A 743 -8.72 -0.29 30.73
C PRO A 743 -7.23 -0.63 30.55
N ILE A 744 -6.91 -1.49 29.58
CA ILE A 744 -5.54 -1.80 29.15
C ILE A 744 -5.44 -1.49 27.67
N PHE A 745 -4.42 -0.73 27.26
CA PHE A 745 -4.21 -0.37 25.86
C PHE A 745 -2.99 -1.09 25.31
N PHE A 746 -3.13 -1.67 24.12
CA PHE A 746 -2.05 -2.27 23.36
C PHE A 746 -1.65 -1.41 22.16
N ASN A 747 -2.48 -0.43 21.79
CA ASN A 747 -2.23 0.49 20.69
C ASN A 747 -2.95 1.85 20.88
N MET A 748 -2.59 2.81 20.03
CA MET A 748 -3.13 4.17 20.09
C MET A 748 -4.62 4.26 19.72
N SER A 749 -5.08 3.40 18.80
CA SER A 749 -6.47 3.38 18.35
C SER A 749 -7.42 2.95 19.47
N GLU A 750 -7.04 1.95 20.27
CA GLU A 750 -7.77 1.53 21.48
C GLU A 750 -7.86 2.66 22.52
N ALA A 751 -6.74 3.33 22.77
CA ALA A 751 -6.70 4.46 23.70
C ALA A 751 -7.61 5.61 23.23
N GLN A 752 -7.55 5.96 21.94
CA GLN A 752 -8.45 6.96 21.35
C GLN A 752 -9.91 6.53 21.46
N HIS A 753 -10.25 5.31 21.07
CA HIS A 753 -11.63 4.82 21.09
C HIS A 753 -12.23 4.87 22.51
N ALA A 754 -11.46 4.44 23.51
CA ALA A 754 -11.87 4.53 24.91
C ALA A 754 -12.09 5.99 25.35
N LEU A 755 -11.21 6.92 24.94
CA LEU A 755 -11.35 8.33 25.25
C LEU A 755 -12.56 8.97 24.56
N ASP A 756 -12.82 8.60 23.31
CA ASP A 756 -13.92 9.12 22.50
C ASP A 756 -15.27 8.76 23.14
N HIS A 757 -15.43 7.56 23.70
CA HIS A 757 -16.59 7.19 24.52
C HIS A 757 -16.75 8.06 25.77
N LEU A 758 -15.66 8.34 26.48
CA LEU A 758 -15.69 9.23 27.65
C LEU A 758 -16.04 10.67 27.25
N CYS A 759 -15.56 11.14 26.09
CA CYS A 759 -15.90 12.45 25.54
C CYS A 759 -17.41 12.54 25.23
N ILE A 760 -17.99 11.53 24.59
CA ILE A 760 -19.45 11.48 24.31
C ILE A 760 -20.26 11.55 25.61
N ARG A 761 -19.91 10.72 26.60
CA ARG A 761 -20.59 10.71 27.92
C ARG A 761 -20.50 12.06 28.60
N THR A 762 -19.31 12.65 28.63
CA THR A 762 -19.04 13.94 29.27
C THR A 762 -19.77 15.08 28.56
N LEU A 763 -19.74 15.13 27.22
CA LEU A 763 -20.45 16.14 26.43
C LEU A 763 -21.96 16.08 26.64
N ARG A 764 -22.54 14.89 26.79
CA ARG A 764 -23.96 14.75 27.14
C ARG A 764 -24.29 15.28 28.52
N LEU A 765 -23.45 14.96 29.52
CA LEU A 765 -23.61 15.50 30.86
C LEU A 765 -23.51 17.04 30.86
N ILE A 766 -22.53 17.60 30.14
CA ILE A 766 -22.39 19.06 29.97
C ILE A 766 -23.66 19.66 29.37
N ARG A 767 -24.18 19.08 28.29
CA ARG A 767 -25.39 19.58 27.62
C ARG A 767 -26.62 19.47 28.52
N ALA A 768 -26.75 18.39 29.29
CA ALA A 768 -27.82 18.23 30.27
C ALA A 768 -27.69 19.20 31.46
N GLY A 769 -26.46 19.61 31.79
CA GLY A 769 -26.17 20.61 32.81
C GLY A 769 -26.39 22.06 32.37
N ASN A 770 -26.38 22.35 31.06
CA ASN A 770 -26.50 23.72 30.53
C ASN A 770 -27.75 24.47 31.00
N PRO A 771 -28.97 23.88 31.03
CA PRO A 771 -30.15 24.55 31.58
C PRO A 771 -29.92 25.05 33.02
N TYR A 772 -29.33 24.24 33.89
CA TYR A 772 -29.05 24.63 35.29
C TYR A 772 -27.97 25.71 35.43
N ARG A 773 -27.14 25.89 34.40
CA ARG A 773 -26.06 26.90 34.35
C ARG A 773 -26.51 28.21 33.74
N PHE A 774 -27.43 28.16 32.77
CA PHE A 774 -27.81 29.32 31.96
C PHE A 774 -29.22 29.83 32.23
N ASP A 775 -30.11 29.01 32.78
CA ASP A 775 -31.48 29.44 33.12
C ASP A 775 -31.48 30.37 34.34
N ALA A 776 -32.41 31.32 34.34
CA ALA A 776 -32.64 32.26 35.45
C ALA A 776 -33.29 31.57 36.65
N ALA A 777 -33.99 30.45 36.43
CA ALA A 777 -34.56 29.64 37.50
C ALA A 777 -33.45 29.10 38.42
N GLN A 778 -33.58 29.27 39.74
CA GLN A 778 -32.60 28.81 40.73
C GLN A 778 -32.60 27.28 40.94
N GLU A 779 -32.94 26.51 39.92
CA GLU A 779 -32.97 25.05 40.02
C GLU A 779 -31.57 24.49 40.21
N THR A 780 -31.44 23.54 41.13
CA THR A 780 -30.21 22.80 41.38
C THR A 780 -30.18 21.54 40.53
N PRO A 781 -29.02 21.15 39.96
CA PRO A 781 -28.89 19.87 39.26
C PRO A 781 -29.35 18.69 40.14
N PRO A 782 -30.14 17.73 39.64
CA PRO A 782 -30.48 16.50 40.37
C PRO A 782 -29.24 15.70 40.82
N PRO A 783 -29.34 14.95 41.94
CA PRO A 783 -28.22 14.18 42.50
C PRO A 783 -27.56 13.21 41.52
N GLU A 784 -28.33 12.62 40.61
CA GLU A 784 -27.86 11.69 39.58
C GLU A 784 -26.83 12.31 38.62
N MET A 785 -26.89 13.61 38.38
CA MET A 785 -25.90 14.31 37.55
C MET A 785 -24.57 14.49 38.28
N TYR A 786 -24.59 14.73 39.59
CA TYR A 786 -23.37 14.78 40.40
C TYR A 786 -22.69 13.41 40.46
N GLU A 787 -23.47 12.33 40.59
CA GLU A 787 -22.96 10.96 40.53
C GLU A 787 -22.37 10.65 39.14
N ALA A 788 -23.07 11.03 38.06
CA ALA A 788 -22.57 10.87 36.70
C ALA A 788 -21.26 11.66 36.46
N ARG A 789 -21.14 12.88 37.02
CA ARG A 789 -19.91 13.68 37.01
C ARG A 789 -18.78 12.95 37.73
N HIS A 790 -19.05 12.46 38.94
CA HIS A 790 -18.06 11.76 39.77
C HIS A 790 -17.55 10.49 39.06
N GLN A 791 -18.46 9.69 38.50
CA GLN A 791 -18.08 8.49 37.77
C GLN A 791 -17.29 8.81 36.48
N ALA A 792 -17.69 9.83 35.72
CA ALA A 792 -16.94 10.24 34.52
C ALA A 792 -15.53 10.72 34.86
N MET A 793 -15.36 11.49 35.94
CA MET A 793 -14.05 11.93 36.45
C MET A 793 -13.16 10.74 36.81
N LYS A 794 -13.70 9.75 37.52
CA LYS A 794 -12.98 8.51 37.88
C LYS A 794 -12.56 7.71 36.64
N ASP A 795 -13.43 7.60 35.64
CA ASP A 795 -13.12 6.88 34.40
C ASP A 795 -12.03 7.61 33.57
N LEU A 796 -12.04 8.94 33.56
CA LEU A 796 -11.01 9.76 32.90
C LEU A 796 -9.63 9.61 33.59
N GLU A 797 -9.61 9.43 34.91
CA GLU A 797 -8.38 9.14 35.66
C GLU A 797 -7.87 7.72 35.40
N ALA A 798 -8.78 6.74 35.38
CA ALA A 798 -8.43 5.37 35.02
C ALA A 798 -7.85 5.28 33.60
N TRP A 799 -8.39 6.05 32.66
CA TRP A 799 -7.84 6.17 31.31
C TRP A 799 -6.42 6.76 31.32
N ASP A 800 -6.16 7.84 32.09
CA ASP A 800 -4.84 8.49 32.16
C ASP A 800 -3.77 7.52 32.69
N GLU A 801 -4.09 6.77 33.75
CA GLU A 801 -3.20 5.76 34.30
C GLU A 801 -2.93 4.60 33.33
N ALA A 802 -3.97 4.12 32.63
CA ALA A 802 -3.81 3.11 31.59
C ALA A 802 -2.94 3.61 30.43
N PHE A 803 -3.12 4.86 30.01
CA PHE A 803 -2.36 5.46 28.92
C PHE A 803 -0.89 5.67 29.29
N LYS A 804 -0.59 6.07 30.53
CA LYS A 804 0.80 6.15 31.04
C LYS A 804 1.50 4.79 31.01
N LYS A 805 0.81 3.73 31.46
CA LYS A 805 1.34 2.36 31.42
C LYS A 805 1.63 1.93 29.98
N PHE A 806 0.72 2.20 29.06
CA PHE A 806 0.93 1.95 27.63
C PHE A 806 2.10 2.77 27.05
N GLN A 807 2.27 4.03 27.41
CA GLN A 807 3.43 4.82 26.94
C GLN A 807 4.76 4.26 27.44
N ALA A 808 4.80 3.68 28.65
CA ALA A 808 6.02 3.12 29.21
C ALA A 808 6.56 1.94 28.38
N THR A 809 5.71 1.22 27.64
CA THR A 809 6.12 0.12 26.77
C THR A 809 6.63 0.57 25.39
N ARG A 810 6.44 1.85 25.02
CA ARG A 810 6.89 2.42 23.73
C ARG A 810 8.32 2.94 23.79
N LEU A 811 8.97 3.00 22.62
CA LEU A 811 10.29 3.65 22.45
C LEU A 811 10.23 5.11 22.88
N ALA A 812 11.33 5.63 23.45
CA ALA A 812 11.37 6.98 24.01
C ALA A 812 11.01 8.09 22.98
N ALA A 813 11.42 7.92 21.72
CA ALA A 813 11.10 8.85 20.63
C ALA A 813 9.59 8.92 20.32
N ASP A 814 8.84 7.84 20.57
CA ASP A 814 7.43 7.72 20.21
C ASP A 814 6.48 8.17 21.33
N ARG A 815 6.97 8.30 22.57
CA ARG A 815 6.16 8.69 23.74
C ARG A 815 5.59 10.10 23.66
N ALA A 816 6.21 10.95 22.84
CA ALA A 816 5.82 12.35 22.67
C ALA A 816 5.60 12.72 21.21
N ASP A 817 5.12 11.77 20.39
CA ASP A 817 4.62 12.06 19.06
C ASP A 817 3.37 12.95 19.12
N THR A 818 3.03 13.59 17.99
CA THR A 818 1.88 14.51 17.91
C THR A 818 0.54 13.84 18.27
N ALA A 819 0.40 12.54 17.97
CA ALA A 819 -0.79 11.75 18.27
C ALA A 819 -1.01 11.61 19.79
N SER A 820 0.04 11.23 20.52
CA SER A 820 0.01 11.05 21.97
C SER A 820 -0.27 12.39 22.67
N LEU A 821 0.35 13.47 22.19
CA LEU A 821 0.12 14.82 22.71
C LEU A 821 -1.32 15.30 22.48
N ALA A 822 -1.92 14.95 21.33
CA ALA A 822 -3.31 15.28 21.05
C ALA A 822 -4.28 14.52 21.98
N LEU A 823 -4.07 13.23 22.24
CA LEU A 823 -4.91 12.47 23.18
C LEU A 823 -4.77 12.96 24.62
N LEU A 824 -3.54 13.25 25.08
CA LEU A 824 -3.31 13.83 26.41
C LEU A 824 -4.01 15.19 26.55
N THR A 825 -3.96 16.01 25.51
CA THR A 825 -4.66 17.30 25.47
C THR A 825 -6.17 17.09 25.57
N ARG A 826 -6.73 16.21 24.73
CA ARG A 826 -8.17 15.90 24.72
C ARG A 826 -8.64 15.36 26.07
N GLN A 827 -7.92 14.41 26.67
CA GLN A 827 -8.30 13.82 27.96
C GLN A 827 -8.32 14.87 29.07
N LYS A 828 -7.28 15.72 29.17
CA LYS A 828 -7.23 16.76 30.20
C LYS A 828 -8.33 17.79 30.03
N LEU A 829 -8.61 18.21 28.79
CA LEU A 829 -9.69 19.14 28.50
C LEU A 829 -11.06 18.56 28.85
N THR A 830 -11.30 17.29 28.52
CA THR A 830 -12.54 16.60 28.91
C THR A 830 -12.66 16.53 30.44
N LYS A 831 -11.57 16.28 31.16
CA LYS A 831 -11.55 16.29 32.64
C LYS A 831 -11.86 17.69 33.22
N ILE A 832 -11.21 18.74 32.71
CA ILE A 832 -11.45 20.13 33.13
C ILE A 832 -12.90 20.53 32.87
N TRP A 833 -13.44 20.18 31.70
CA TRP A 833 -14.82 20.53 31.39
C TRP A 833 -15.81 19.74 32.25
N CYS A 834 -15.52 18.47 32.54
CA CYS A 834 -16.34 17.63 33.41
C CYS A 834 -16.38 18.15 34.86
N SER A 835 -15.27 18.67 35.41
CA SER A 835 -15.27 19.17 36.80
C SER A 835 -16.24 20.35 36.98
N GLU A 836 -16.23 21.28 36.03
CA GLU A 836 -16.99 22.53 36.09
C GLU A 836 -18.37 22.45 35.39
N CYS A 837 -18.79 21.27 34.89
CA CYS A 837 -19.98 21.17 34.02
C CYS A 837 -21.33 21.40 34.71
N LEU A 838 -21.35 21.50 36.04
CA LEU A 838 -22.54 21.76 36.85
C LEU A 838 -22.46 23.09 37.64
N GLU A 839 -21.34 23.80 37.53
CA GLU A 839 -21.10 25.03 38.27
C GLU A 839 -21.63 26.26 37.48
N LYS A 840 -22.27 27.20 38.19
CA LYS A 840 -22.88 28.41 37.58
C LYS A 840 -21.86 29.47 37.17
N GLY A 841 -20.78 29.62 37.94
CA GLY A 841 -19.72 30.59 37.68
C GLY A 841 -18.63 30.08 36.73
N GLU A 842 -17.84 30.99 36.17
CA GLU A 842 -16.70 30.66 35.30
C GLU A 842 -15.34 30.84 36.02
N MET A 843 -15.36 31.12 37.32
CA MET A 843 -14.16 31.41 38.13
C MET A 843 -13.47 30.13 38.64
N GLY A 844 -14.19 29.01 38.72
CA GLY A 844 -13.66 27.73 39.19
C GLY A 844 -12.49 27.20 38.35
N TYR A 845 -12.41 27.60 37.07
CA TYR A 845 -11.31 27.25 36.17
C TYR A 845 -9.94 27.78 36.63
N ASP A 846 -9.89 28.82 37.46
CA ASP A 846 -8.62 29.39 37.97
C ASP A 846 -7.83 28.37 38.78
N ALA A 847 -8.53 27.55 39.59
CA ALA A 847 -7.92 26.48 40.39
C ALA A 847 -7.22 25.43 39.52
N LEU A 848 -7.55 25.35 38.23
CA LEU A 848 -7.03 24.39 37.26
C LEU A 848 -5.86 24.96 36.43
N LYS A 849 -5.25 26.09 36.83
CA LYS A 849 -4.10 26.72 36.17
C LYS A 849 -3.00 25.71 35.80
N SER A 850 -2.67 24.80 36.72
CA SER A 850 -1.60 23.82 36.50
C SER A 850 -1.90 22.85 35.36
N ASP A 851 -3.16 22.50 35.13
CA ASP A 851 -3.56 21.65 34.01
C ASP A 851 -3.57 22.42 32.69
N PHE A 852 -4.00 23.69 32.69
CA PHE A 852 -3.85 24.55 31.50
C PHE A 852 -2.40 24.71 31.07
N VAL A 853 -1.47 24.92 32.02
CA VAL A 853 -0.02 24.98 31.74
C VAL A 853 0.46 23.67 31.10
N LYS A 854 0.03 22.51 31.61
CA LYS A 854 0.40 21.20 31.04
C LYS A 854 -0.14 21.04 29.62
N ILE A 855 -1.39 21.40 29.37
CA ILE A 855 -2.02 21.29 28.05
C ILE A 855 -1.30 22.18 27.03
N VAL A 856 -1.05 23.44 27.37
CA VAL A 856 -0.29 24.37 26.51
C VAL A 856 1.12 23.82 26.27
N GLY A 857 1.75 23.19 27.27
CA GLY A 857 3.02 22.48 27.11
C GLY A 857 2.96 21.32 26.10
N TYR A 858 1.88 20.53 26.09
CA TYR A 858 1.68 19.47 25.09
C TYR A 858 1.55 20.04 23.68
N ALA A 859 0.72 21.08 23.50
CA ALA A 859 0.56 21.76 22.23
C ALA A 859 1.88 22.40 21.74
N ARG A 860 2.63 23.06 22.63
CA ARG A 860 3.96 23.61 22.31
C ARG A 860 4.92 22.53 21.79
N LYS A 861 4.95 21.36 22.44
CA LYS A 861 5.79 20.24 22.01
C LYS A 861 5.33 19.67 20.65
N ALA A 862 4.02 19.60 20.40
CA ALA A 862 3.49 19.21 19.10
C ALA A 862 3.92 20.19 17.98
N ALA A 863 3.92 21.49 18.26
CA ALA A 863 4.36 22.53 17.32
C ALA A 863 5.87 22.41 17.03
N GLN A 864 6.67 22.14 18.07
CA GLN A 864 8.10 21.86 17.92
C GLN A 864 8.36 20.61 17.06
N ASN A 865 7.58 19.53 17.24
CA ASN A 865 7.69 18.32 16.43
C ASN A 865 7.39 18.58 14.95
N LEU A 866 6.32 19.33 14.64
CA LEU A 866 5.98 19.73 13.27
C LEU A 866 7.12 20.53 12.63
N LYS A 867 7.66 21.52 13.35
CA LYS A 867 8.78 22.35 12.90
C LYS A 867 10.05 21.51 12.66
N ALA A 868 10.39 20.62 13.59
CA ALA A 868 11.56 19.74 13.48
C ALA A 868 11.48 18.81 12.26
N ARG A 869 10.27 18.33 11.93
CA ARG A 869 10.00 17.51 10.75
C ARG A 869 9.79 18.32 9.46
N ARG A 870 9.89 19.65 9.52
CA ARG A 870 9.60 20.58 8.41
C ARG A 870 8.22 20.33 7.77
N MET A 871 7.24 19.96 8.60
CA MET A 871 5.88 19.68 8.17
C MET A 871 4.97 20.88 8.47
N THR A 872 4.01 21.13 7.59
CA THR A 872 2.90 22.06 7.84
C THR A 872 1.63 21.27 8.20
N PRO A 873 0.69 21.86 8.98
CA PRO A 873 -0.64 21.28 9.14
C PRO A 873 -1.31 21.00 7.78
N ALA A 874 -2.14 19.97 7.76
CA ALA A 874 -2.92 19.62 6.58
C ALA A 874 -3.99 20.68 6.29
N LYS A 875 -4.45 20.76 5.03
CA LYS A 875 -5.60 21.62 4.68
C LYS A 875 -6.88 21.18 5.38
N PHE A 876 -7.07 19.88 5.51
CA PHE A 876 -8.26 19.27 6.07
C PHE A 876 -7.90 18.07 6.93
N MET A 877 -8.57 17.94 8.06
CA MET A 877 -8.53 16.76 8.94
C MET A 877 -9.96 16.24 9.08
N PHE A 878 -10.14 14.94 8.85
CA PHE A 878 -11.46 14.32 9.00
C PHE A 878 -11.89 14.29 10.47
N ASP A 879 -10.96 13.90 11.35
CA ASP A 879 -11.11 13.94 12.80
C ASP A 879 -10.87 15.34 13.39
N THR A 880 -11.14 15.46 14.69
CA THR A 880 -10.87 16.68 15.46
C THR A 880 -9.40 16.76 15.90
N GLY A 881 -8.70 17.81 15.51
CA GLY A 881 -7.31 18.10 15.89
C GLY A 881 -7.22 19.11 17.03
N PHE A 882 -6.18 19.96 17.00
CA PHE A 882 -5.89 20.93 18.07
C PHE A 882 -6.79 22.17 18.03
N ASN A 883 -7.52 22.43 16.96
CA ASN A 883 -8.29 23.66 16.78
C ASN A 883 -9.34 23.88 17.89
N PRO A 884 -10.38 23.04 18.06
CA PRO A 884 -11.36 23.26 19.12
C PRO A 884 -10.77 23.07 20.53
N MET A 885 -9.68 22.31 20.66
CA MET A 885 -8.99 22.11 21.92
C MET A 885 -8.32 23.40 22.42
N LEU A 886 -7.63 24.13 21.53
CA LEU A 886 -6.98 25.39 21.87
C LEU A 886 -7.98 26.53 22.00
N HIS A 887 -9.03 26.53 21.18
CA HIS A 887 -10.16 27.45 21.38
C HIS A 887 -10.79 27.29 22.77
N PHE A 888 -10.96 26.05 23.25
CA PHE A 888 -11.48 25.81 24.59
C PHE A 888 -10.59 26.46 25.67
N ILE A 889 -9.26 26.34 25.55
CA ILE A 889 -8.32 26.98 26.49
C ILE A 889 -8.51 28.49 26.47
N VAL A 890 -8.55 29.10 25.29
CA VAL A 890 -8.78 30.55 25.15
C VAL A 890 -10.10 30.95 25.80
N LYS A 891 -11.16 30.15 25.61
CA LYS A 891 -12.48 30.43 26.16
C LYS A 891 -12.53 30.29 27.69
N LYS A 892 -11.94 29.24 28.26
CA LYS A 892 -12.11 28.88 29.69
C LYS A 892 -11.01 29.35 30.63
N CYS A 893 -9.78 29.52 30.14
CA CYS A 893 -8.68 30.07 30.94
C CYS A 893 -8.82 31.59 31.07
N ARG A 894 -8.54 32.13 32.27
CA ARG A 894 -8.56 33.58 32.55
C ARG A 894 -7.17 34.23 32.59
N PHE A 895 -6.09 33.43 32.50
CA PHE A 895 -4.71 33.94 32.51
C PHE A 895 -4.30 34.40 31.10
N LEU A 896 -4.15 35.71 30.90
CA LEU A 896 -3.89 36.33 29.60
C LEU A 896 -2.75 35.63 28.84
N ARG A 897 -1.59 35.45 29.48
CA ARG A 897 -0.42 34.80 28.88
C ARG A 897 -0.69 33.40 28.32
N LEU A 898 -1.46 32.56 29.04
CA LEU A 898 -1.81 31.22 28.56
C LEU A 898 -2.81 31.28 27.40
N ARG A 899 -3.71 32.27 27.40
CA ARG A 899 -4.69 32.48 26.31
C ARG A 899 -3.99 32.94 25.03
N LEU A 900 -3.08 33.90 25.14
CA LEU A 900 -2.27 34.39 24.01
C LEU A 900 -1.39 33.27 23.44
N GLU A 901 -0.76 32.47 24.30
CA GLU A 901 0.02 31.33 23.84
C GLU A 901 -0.86 30.27 23.15
N ALA A 902 -2.04 29.96 23.70
CA ALA A 902 -2.99 29.04 23.06
C ALA A 902 -3.49 29.57 21.70
N LEU A 903 -3.76 30.88 21.61
CA LEU A 903 -4.16 31.56 20.37
C LEU A 903 -3.04 31.48 19.30
N HIS A 904 -1.78 31.69 19.69
CA HIS A 904 -0.63 31.53 18.80
C HIS A 904 -0.44 30.08 18.34
N LEU A 905 -0.57 29.12 19.27
CA LEU A 905 -0.48 27.70 18.95
C LEU A 905 -1.63 27.25 18.03
N LEU A 906 -2.82 27.84 18.13
CA LEU A 906 -3.95 27.54 17.25
C LEU A 906 -3.58 27.84 15.80
N ARG A 907 -2.96 28.99 15.53
CA ARG A 907 -2.45 29.35 14.20
C ARG A 907 -1.37 28.40 13.68
N THR A 908 -0.60 27.78 14.57
CA THR A 908 0.53 26.91 14.21
C THR A 908 0.14 25.46 14.01
N LEU A 909 -0.85 24.97 14.78
CA LEU A 909 -1.21 23.55 14.87
C LEU A 909 -2.48 23.19 14.13
N ALA A 910 -3.43 24.13 13.99
CA ALA A 910 -4.72 23.83 13.39
C ALA A 910 -4.56 23.51 11.90
N SER A 911 -5.20 22.42 11.47
CA SER A 911 -5.52 22.27 10.04
C SER A 911 -6.53 23.34 9.65
N GLU A 912 -6.50 23.80 8.39
CA GLU A 912 -7.40 24.88 7.94
C GLU A 912 -8.88 24.54 8.21
N ARG A 913 -9.22 23.24 8.12
CA ARG A 913 -10.47 22.67 8.65
C ARG A 913 -10.26 21.35 9.37
N GLU A 914 -10.86 21.21 10.55
CA GLU A 914 -10.88 19.98 11.36
C GLU A 914 -12.34 19.54 11.59
N SER A 915 -12.79 18.49 10.93
CA SER A 915 -14.21 18.15 10.82
C SER A 915 -15.05 19.36 10.32
N LEU A 916 -15.86 19.98 11.19
CA LEU A 916 -16.64 21.20 10.90
C LEU A 916 -16.02 22.48 11.47
N TRP A 917 -14.87 22.38 12.15
CA TRP A 917 -14.18 23.51 12.76
C TRP A 917 -13.28 24.20 11.76
N ASP A 918 -13.60 25.44 11.42
CA ASP A 918 -12.82 26.29 10.53
C ASP A 918 -11.76 27.06 11.32
N ALA A 919 -10.48 26.90 10.99
CA ALA A 919 -9.40 27.46 11.80
C ALA A 919 -9.37 28.98 11.80
N SER A 920 -9.69 29.62 10.67
CA SER A 920 -9.75 31.08 10.57
C SER A 920 -10.87 31.62 11.45
N LEU A 921 -12.07 31.06 11.32
CA LEU A 921 -13.21 31.46 12.15
C LEU A 921 -12.91 31.24 13.64
N MET A 922 -12.35 30.09 14.00
CA MET A 922 -12.04 29.79 15.40
C MET A 922 -10.93 30.68 15.96
N TYR A 923 -9.95 31.09 15.15
CA TYR A 923 -8.95 32.07 15.54
C TYR A 923 -9.58 33.43 15.82
N ASP A 924 -10.37 33.95 14.89
CA ASP A 924 -11.01 35.26 15.02
C ASP A 924 -11.94 35.30 16.24
N VAL A 925 -12.74 34.24 16.45
CA VAL A 925 -13.61 34.14 17.63
C VAL A 925 -12.77 34.08 18.90
N SER A 926 -11.69 33.30 18.92
CA SER A 926 -10.81 33.18 20.09
C SER A 926 -10.13 34.51 20.41
N ARG A 927 -9.62 35.21 19.39
CA ARG A 927 -9.03 36.55 19.52
C ARG A 927 -10.05 37.52 20.11
N ARG A 928 -11.26 37.55 19.55
CA ARG A 928 -12.32 38.46 20.00
C ARG A 928 -12.75 38.20 21.44
N ILE A 929 -12.79 36.93 21.88
CA ILE A 929 -13.08 36.60 23.28
C ILE A 929 -12.00 37.16 24.22
N ILE A 930 -10.71 37.11 23.84
CA ILE A 930 -9.63 37.71 24.64
C ILE A 930 -9.80 39.23 24.72
N GLU A 931 -9.96 39.89 23.57
CA GLU A 931 -10.13 41.34 23.46
C GLU A 931 -11.28 41.84 24.33
N VAL A 932 -12.45 41.21 24.23
CA VAL A 932 -13.66 41.63 24.94
C VAL A 932 -13.57 41.44 26.44
N GLU A 933 -12.93 40.36 26.89
CA GLU A 933 -12.85 40.05 28.31
C GLU A 933 -11.77 40.84 29.04
N HIS A 934 -10.59 40.97 28.43
CA HIS A 934 -9.46 41.71 28.99
C HIS A 934 -9.49 43.20 28.66
N ASP A 935 -10.38 43.65 27.77
CA ASP A 935 -10.48 45.04 27.31
C ASP A 935 -9.19 45.52 26.63
N ILE A 936 -8.66 44.69 25.73
CA ILE A 936 -7.41 44.93 24.98
C ILE A 936 -7.64 44.81 23.47
N ASP A 937 -6.70 45.34 22.69
CA ASP A 937 -6.58 45.07 21.26
C ASP A 937 -5.39 44.14 21.01
N VAL A 938 -5.66 42.86 20.71
CA VAL A 938 -4.62 41.84 20.48
C VAL A 938 -3.78 42.14 19.23
N LEU A 939 -4.30 42.95 18.29
CA LEU A 939 -3.57 43.38 17.09
C LEU A 939 -2.89 44.75 17.27
N GLY A 940 -3.17 45.44 18.38
CA GLY A 940 -2.59 46.73 18.75
C GLY A 940 -1.53 46.61 19.85
N ASP A 941 -1.27 47.73 20.53
CA ASP A 941 -0.36 47.79 21.67
C ASP A 941 -1.09 47.42 22.97
N PHE A 942 -0.61 46.40 23.67
CA PHE A 942 -1.10 45.98 24.99
C PHE A 942 0.04 45.31 25.78
N ASP A 943 -0.11 45.20 27.10
CA ASP A 943 0.85 44.47 27.94
C ASP A 943 0.51 42.96 27.98
N PRO A 944 1.34 42.08 27.39
CA PRO A 944 1.08 40.64 27.41
C PRO A 944 1.29 40.00 28.78
N ASP A 945 1.95 40.69 29.70
CA ASP A 945 2.19 40.25 31.08
C ASP A 945 1.16 40.85 32.08
N ASP A 946 0.08 41.49 31.60
CA ASP A 946 -1.02 41.93 32.45
C ASP A 946 -1.68 40.71 33.15
N GLU A 947 -1.55 40.68 34.48
CA GLU A 947 -2.09 39.64 35.34
C GLU A 947 -3.56 39.90 35.74
N THR A 948 -4.17 40.99 35.27
CA THR A 948 -5.56 41.34 35.54
C THR A 948 -6.49 40.28 34.96
N MET A 949 -7.20 39.57 35.84
CA MET A 949 -8.13 38.53 35.43
C MET A 949 -9.55 39.10 35.18
N PRO A 950 -10.21 38.75 34.06
CA PRO A 950 -11.51 39.30 33.71
C PRO A 950 -12.59 38.87 34.71
N PRO A 951 -13.47 39.77 35.20
CA PRO A 951 -14.53 39.42 36.15
C PRO A 951 -15.63 38.56 35.49
N ASP A 952 -16.42 37.84 36.28
CA ASP A 952 -17.40 36.84 35.78
C ASP A 952 -18.41 37.45 34.79
N GLU A 953 -18.79 38.71 34.96
CA GLU A 953 -19.73 39.44 34.10
C GLU A 953 -19.21 39.67 32.69
N LYS A 954 -17.89 39.75 32.53
CA LYS A 954 -17.27 39.86 31.20
C LYS A 954 -17.11 38.49 30.54
N ARG A 955 -17.20 37.38 31.28
CA ARG A 955 -16.88 36.03 30.79
C ARG A 955 -17.85 35.55 29.72
N VAL A 956 -17.31 35.08 28.60
CA VAL A 956 -18.06 34.50 27.49
C VAL A 956 -18.35 33.02 27.76
N ARG A 957 -19.61 32.71 28.07
CA ARG A 957 -20.10 31.36 28.39
C ARG A 957 -20.44 30.55 27.13
N GLY A 958 -20.89 31.21 26.06
CA GLY A 958 -21.29 30.61 24.78
C GLY A 958 -21.26 31.60 23.64
N PHE A 959 -21.40 31.14 22.40
CA PHE A 959 -21.55 32.01 21.23
C PHE A 959 -22.35 31.33 20.11
N TYR A 960 -23.00 32.13 19.26
CA TYR A 960 -23.69 31.65 18.05
C TYR A 960 -23.75 32.74 16.97
N PHE A 961 -24.13 32.33 15.76
CA PHE A 961 -24.37 33.19 14.59
C PHE A 961 -25.85 33.09 14.19
N LYS A 962 -26.47 34.19 13.76
CA LYS A 962 -27.84 34.19 13.19
C LYS A 962 -27.76 34.18 11.66
N GLU A 963 -28.57 33.36 11.01
CA GLU A 963 -28.69 33.35 9.55
C GLU A 963 -29.53 34.55 9.07
N GLY A 964 -29.04 35.28 8.05
CA GLY A 964 -29.83 36.26 7.30
C GLY A 964 -29.81 37.72 7.78
N GLU A 965 -28.96 38.13 8.72
CA GLU A 965 -28.81 39.55 9.09
C GLU A 965 -27.79 40.28 8.18
N GLU A 966 -28.15 41.49 7.76
CA GLU A 966 -27.31 42.37 6.92
C GLU A 966 -26.04 42.83 7.67
N THR A 967 -24.89 42.76 7.00
CA THR A 967 -23.62 43.36 7.46
C THR A 967 -23.76 44.88 7.55
N PRO A 968 -23.09 45.55 8.50
CA PRO A 968 -23.16 47.01 8.62
C PRO A 968 -22.84 47.70 7.28
N LEU A 969 -23.62 48.73 6.93
CA LEU A 969 -23.50 49.49 5.67
C LEU A 969 -22.08 50.05 5.39
N TRP A 970 -21.26 50.24 6.42
CA TRP A 970 -19.91 50.82 6.34
C TRP A 970 -18.76 49.81 6.50
N ASP A 971 -19.05 48.55 6.85
CA ASP A 971 -18.04 47.50 6.97
C ASP A 971 -18.62 46.15 6.53
N THR A 972 -18.50 45.87 5.24
CA THR A 972 -18.97 44.63 4.61
C THR A 972 -18.09 43.42 4.93
N SER A 973 -17.00 43.60 5.70
CA SER A 973 -16.07 42.53 6.08
C SER A 973 -16.33 41.95 7.47
N ALA A 974 -17.19 42.60 8.27
CA ALA A 974 -17.49 42.20 9.64
C ALA A 974 -18.67 41.22 9.72
N GLU A 975 -18.44 40.04 10.31
CA GLU A 975 -19.52 39.09 10.65
C GLU A 975 -20.09 39.38 12.04
N ILE A 976 -21.40 39.23 12.22
CA ILE A 976 -22.08 39.46 13.51
C ILE A 976 -21.97 38.19 14.36
N ILE A 977 -21.46 38.32 15.58
CA ILE A 977 -21.40 37.25 16.58
C ILE A 977 -22.21 37.62 17.82
N TYR A 978 -22.89 36.63 18.40
CA TYR A 978 -23.66 36.79 19.63
C TYR A 978 -22.98 36.02 20.77
N PHE A 979 -22.44 36.75 21.75
CA PHE A 979 -21.84 36.17 22.96
C PHE A 979 -22.89 36.00 24.06
N VAL A 980 -22.87 34.85 24.71
CA VAL A 980 -23.67 34.57 25.91
C VAL A 980 -22.82 34.90 27.13
N VAL A 981 -23.26 35.86 27.94
CA VAL A 981 -22.57 36.39 29.12
C VAL A 981 -23.47 36.29 30.36
N SER A 982 -22.96 36.58 31.55
CA SER A 982 -23.80 36.63 32.75
C SER A 982 -24.79 37.80 32.70
N ASN A 983 -25.98 37.58 33.26
CA ASN A 983 -26.94 38.66 33.50
C ASN A 983 -26.87 39.06 34.99
N PRO A 984 -26.65 40.35 35.32
CA PRO A 984 -26.71 40.84 36.69
C PRO A 984 -28.03 40.54 37.42
N GLU A 985 -29.14 40.41 36.69
CA GLU A 985 -30.47 40.09 37.24
C GLU A 985 -30.72 38.58 37.40
N GLY A 986 -29.75 37.73 37.04
CA GLY A 986 -29.84 36.27 37.06
C GLY A 986 -29.96 35.64 35.66
N GLY A 987 -29.36 34.46 35.48
CA GLY A 987 -29.30 33.74 34.20
C GLY A 987 -28.20 34.26 33.26
N VAL A 988 -28.46 34.22 31.95
CA VAL A 988 -27.55 34.71 30.89
C VAL A 988 -28.16 35.82 30.06
N ALA A 989 -27.31 36.72 29.56
CA ALA A 989 -27.66 37.75 28.59
C ALA A 989 -26.93 37.50 27.25
N VAL A 990 -27.48 38.02 26.15
CA VAL A 990 -26.85 37.96 24.83
C VAL A 990 -26.27 39.33 24.48
N ARG A 991 -24.96 39.37 24.30
CA ARG A 991 -24.22 40.53 23.82
C ARG A 991 -23.92 40.38 22.33
N LYS A 992 -24.38 41.33 21.51
CA LYS A 992 -24.02 41.43 20.09
C LYS A 992 -22.62 42.03 19.95
N ASP A 993 -21.79 41.45 19.10
CA ASP A 993 -20.44 41.94 18.80
C ASP A 993 -20.09 41.71 17.31
N PHE A 994 -18.96 42.27 16.88
CA PHE A 994 -18.50 42.21 15.49
C PHE A 994 -17.17 41.46 15.39
N LEU A 995 -17.11 40.54 14.42
CA LEU A 995 -15.94 39.75 14.11
C LEU A 995 -15.24 40.36 12.89
N LYS A 996 -14.08 41.00 13.10
CA LYS A 996 -13.20 41.42 12.01
C LYS A 996 -12.30 40.26 11.61
N ARG A 997 -12.30 39.86 10.34
CA ARG A 997 -11.43 38.78 9.87
C ARG A 997 -9.98 39.25 9.74
N ASP A 998 -9.05 38.47 10.28
CA ASP A 998 -7.62 38.65 10.00
C ASP A 998 -7.29 38.06 8.61
N GLY A 999 -7.09 38.93 7.61
CA GLY A 999 -6.77 38.56 6.24
C GLY A 999 -5.43 37.80 6.08
N ASP A 1000 -4.57 37.80 7.11
CA ASP A 1000 -3.24 37.22 7.05
C ASP A 1000 -3.10 35.84 7.71
N PHE A 1001 -4.18 35.24 8.22
CA PHE A 1001 -4.13 33.99 9.02
C PHE A 1001 -3.27 32.88 8.37
N HIS A 1002 -3.37 32.70 7.04
CA HIS A 1002 -2.54 31.76 6.25
C HIS A 1002 -1.71 32.39 5.12
N CYS A 1003 -1.78 33.70 4.88
CA CYS A 1003 -1.22 34.34 3.67
C CYS A 1003 0.33 34.27 3.62
N GLN A 1004 1.01 34.38 4.77
CA GLN A 1004 2.47 34.36 4.84
C GLN A 1004 3.12 32.98 4.62
N GLN A 1005 2.39 31.87 4.79
CA GLN A 1005 2.91 30.52 4.54
C GLN A 1005 2.75 30.06 3.06
N ARG A 1006 1.89 30.73 2.27
CA ARG A 1006 1.58 30.31 0.88
C ARG A 1006 2.68 30.64 -0.13
N ILE A 1007 3.52 31.66 0.12
CA ILE A 1007 4.56 32.12 -0.82
C ILE A 1007 5.61 31.03 -1.11
N HIS A 1008 5.80 30.05 -0.21
CA HIS A 1008 6.72 28.92 -0.43
C HIS A 1008 6.10 27.67 -1.05
N ARG A 1009 4.76 27.57 -1.16
CA ARG A 1009 4.11 26.37 -1.73
C ARG A 1009 4.15 26.34 -3.26
N HIS A 1010 4.24 27.47 -3.96
CA HIS A 1010 4.22 27.49 -5.43
C HIS A 1010 5.59 27.26 -6.10
N SER A 1011 6.68 27.14 -5.33
CA SER A 1011 8.04 26.94 -5.87
C SER A 1011 8.60 25.53 -5.69
N LEU A 1012 7.83 24.61 -5.12
CA LEU A 1012 8.22 23.22 -4.84
C LEU A 1012 7.05 22.26 -5.05
N TRP A 1013 6.52 22.19 -6.29
CA TRP A 1013 5.73 21.07 -6.80
C TRP A 1013 6.02 20.91 -8.28
#